data_AF-A0AAI9T205-F1
#
_entry.id   AF-A0AAI9T205-F1
#
_cell.length_a   1.000
_cell.length_b   1.000
_cell.length_c   1.000
_cell.angle_alpha   90.00
_cell.angle_beta   90.00
_cell.angle_gamma   90.00
#
_symmetry.space_group_name_H-M   'P 1'
#
loop_
_entity.id
_entity.type
_entity.pdbx_description
1 polymer ?
#
loop_
_entity_poly.entity_id
_entity_poly.type
_entity_poly.pdbx_seq_one_letter_code
_entity_poly.pdbx_strand_id
1 'polypeptide(L)'
;MKKLLSILTISTLTASVPAPLLANTIQNRVKRDIGGNTKDVTTGFDIRIKGIEYKNWEKLEAVTKPFSKIDDKWYIAIWHGKDSNNWQIKSFQNINYSDRRKVLDSQGNYELALTRVGDNLFINKPRSIRDIISWNKDNGTYFKSVYRWNGVNKPITPKIDNNGNIINWNIDKTKFQQGISFLLVDGSKTAKWSDDGMRLTVDGETNINIDNKNVEEVYWDGSLQPQLSKQWKINVKPETAPRDHKLVIKYNINGTKYTSEDIMVSMLAKIDSTPTPVQQNLSDLIKNTDLGNIIDNNDDTIFLAVNKANSEIIDDFSQIEITKKVNHSATLSAKPDSKSYKGSVDIKYNVVPATVVDLKIELKPTVSSAIVNKDYLAQLDSSKMTNKVDTFYYANSESVITMVKPTDSSVITGVVYGCDDKWNKTSQSSNIDPAKGIKLDGSQLGAVQGRYLIDLKNELGQTNTIYLQIHSEKDEKAKAYWNTDNGKQFEQWAEDNGYKNIRGYGASQLNNLFELSKTWKQSLKHLDLKLDNFVVDNIKNVTQDEIDKYKTKLLTSVKEQVEKYVPGVVEKTDYVISVDNLVAGDWTTSKDVKVQAVDGSTKLLSFTVKTIPVQQKEEVTALASTPVSSDKGGKSIWKILGIVAGSLAGLGLAYWLFKRFVFNKYFLPKIKRRRHLKLVEQVRKEEAEKDAQNNKGGEE
;
A
#
# COMPACT_ATOMS: atom_id res chain seq x y z
N MET A 1 -22.66 -72.40 -65.14
CA MET A 1 -21.66 -73.48 -64.96
C MET A 1 -21.13 -73.43 -63.54
N LYS A 2 -21.34 -74.51 -62.78
CA LYS A 2 -20.49 -75.09 -61.71
C LYS A 2 -20.04 -74.13 -60.58
N LYS A 3 -20.34 -74.38 -59.30
CA LYS A 3 -20.54 -75.67 -58.60
C LYS A 3 -21.01 -75.42 -57.15
N LEU A 4 -21.90 -76.33 -56.68
CA LEU A 4 -22.02 -76.89 -55.33
C LEU A 4 -22.60 -75.96 -54.23
N LEU A 5 -23.84 -76.11 -53.73
CA LEU A 5 -24.53 -77.30 -53.18
C LEU A 5 -23.60 -78.04 -52.20
N SER A 6 -23.91 -78.28 -50.93
CA SER A 6 -25.10 -78.93 -50.38
C SER A 6 -24.75 -79.40 -48.95
N ILE A 7 -25.76 -79.93 -48.24
CA ILE A 7 -25.71 -80.87 -47.08
C ILE A 7 -26.19 -80.16 -45.80
N LEU A 8 -27.51 -80.24 -45.51
CA LEU A 8 -28.19 -81.27 -44.68
C LEU A 8 -27.99 -80.95 -43.18
N THR A 9 -28.91 -81.09 -42.23
CA THR A 9 -30.35 -81.38 -42.15
C THR A 9 -30.65 -81.48 -40.64
N ILE A 10 -31.92 -81.23 -40.27
CA ILE A 10 -32.68 -81.99 -39.25
C ILE A 10 -32.46 -81.70 -37.73
N SER A 11 -33.61 -81.30 -37.15
CA SER A 11 -34.21 -81.56 -35.82
C SER A 11 -33.64 -80.96 -34.53
N THR A 12 -34.41 -79.99 -34.02
CA THR A 12 -35.03 -79.96 -32.67
C THR A 12 -34.44 -80.84 -31.55
N LEU A 13 -33.98 -80.22 -30.45
CA LEU A 13 -34.57 -80.41 -29.12
C LEU A 13 -34.18 -79.28 -28.15
N THR A 14 -35.13 -78.94 -27.29
CA THR A 14 -35.16 -77.87 -26.28
C THR A 14 -34.33 -78.16 -25.04
N ALA A 15 -33.62 -77.17 -24.49
CA ALA A 15 -33.48 -76.95 -23.04
C ALA A 15 -32.91 -75.54 -22.72
N SER A 16 -33.54 -74.88 -21.75
CA SER A 16 -33.35 -73.50 -21.26
C SER A 16 -31.97 -73.25 -20.62
N VAL A 17 -31.38 -72.04 -20.75
CA VAL A 17 -31.11 -71.03 -19.68
C VAL A 17 -30.63 -69.68 -20.35
N PRO A 18 -30.58 -68.50 -19.68
CA PRO A 18 -30.91 -67.20 -20.26
C PRO A 18 -29.72 -66.44 -20.86
N ALA A 19 -30.03 -65.49 -21.74
CA ALA A 19 -29.12 -64.65 -22.50
C ALA A 19 -28.25 -63.70 -21.65
N PRO A 20 -27.02 -63.38 -22.12
CA PRO A 20 -26.41 -62.09 -21.85
C PRO A 20 -26.51 -61.17 -23.08
N LEU A 21 -26.99 -59.95 -22.80
CA LEU A 21 -26.92 -58.77 -23.64
C LEU A 21 -25.49 -58.60 -24.22
N LEU A 22 -25.39 -58.46 -25.54
CA LEU A 22 -24.27 -57.82 -26.20
C LEU A 22 -24.79 -56.56 -26.91
N ALA A 23 -24.69 -55.42 -26.21
CA ALA A 23 -24.66 -54.11 -26.84
C ALA A 23 -23.31 -53.50 -26.50
N ASN A 24 -22.36 -53.56 -27.44
CA ASN A 24 -21.16 -52.75 -27.39
C ASN A 24 -20.80 -52.29 -28.80
N THR A 25 -21.59 -51.36 -29.32
CA THR A 25 -21.16 -50.50 -30.42
C THR A 25 -20.44 -49.32 -29.80
N ILE A 26 -19.14 -49.19 -30.07
CA ILE A 26 -18.33 -48.04 -29.69
C ILE A 26 -18.93 -46.80 -30.36
N GLN A 27 -19.64 -45.96 -29.59
CA GLN A 27 -19.89 -44.60 -30.04
C GLN A 27 -18.59 -43.80 -29.91
N ASN A 28 -17.92 -43.61 -31.03
CA ASN A 28 -17.03 -42.47 -31.19
C ASN A 28 -17.84 -41.22 -30.86
N ARG A 29 -17.50 -40.52 -29.77
CA ARG A 29 -17.95 -39.14 -29.56
C ARG A 29 -17.36 -38.30 -30.68
N VAL A 30 -18.17 -38.06 -31.70
CA VAL A 30 -18.17 -36.79 -32.41
C VAL A 30 -18.27 -35.70 -31.34
N LYS A 31 -17.42 -34.68 -31.45
CA LYS A 31 -17.56 -33.43 -30.68
C LYS A 31 -19.06 -33.10 -30.62
N ARG A 32 -19.59 -32.75 -29.45
CA ARG A 32 -20.86 -32.05 -29.37
C ARG A 32 -20.67 -30.67 -30.00
N ASP A 33 -20.66 -30.62 -31.33
CA ASP A 33 -21.29 -29.53 -32.06
C ASP A 33 -22.78 -29.84 -32.02
N ILE A 34 -23.42 -29.38 -30.96
CA ILE A 34 -24.84 -29.05 -30.99
C ILE A 34 -24.87 -27.59 -30.60
N GLY A 35 -25.04 -26.72 -31.60
CA GLY A 35 -25.46 -25.35 -31.37
C GLY A 35 -26.80 -25.37 -30.63
N GLY A 36 -26.75 -25.29 -29.32
CA GLY A 36 -27.84 -24.72 -28.54
C GLY A 36 -27.57 -23.22 -28.50
N ASN A 37 -28.35 -22.43 -29.24
CA ASN A 37 -28.21 -20.98 -29.24
C ASN A 37 -28.45 -20.47 -27.81
N THR A 38 -27.40 -20.30 -27.01
CA THR A 38 -27.54 -19.60 -25.73
C THR A 38 -28.08 -18.21 -26.01
N LYS A 39 -29.17 -17.84 -25.35
CA LYS A 39 -29.85 -16.57 -25.59
C LYS A 39 -29.59 -15.63 -24.43
N ASP A 40 -28.94 -14.50 -24.73
CA ASP A 40 -28.81 -13.41 -23.76
C ASP A 40 -30.18 -12.77 -23.53
N VAL A 41 -30.61 -12.79 -22.27
CA VAL A 41 -31.89 -12.26 -21.82
C VAL A 41 -31.69 -11.09 -20.85
N THR A 42 -30.52 -10.48 -20.84
CA THR A 42 -30.17 -9.32 -20.00
C THR A 42 -30.88 -8.04 -20.48
N THR A 43 -31.41 -8.03 -21.71
CA THR A 43 -32.18 -6.88 -22.22
C THR A 43 -33.41 -6.63 -21.35
N GLY A 44 -33.48 -5.45 -20.72
CA GLY A 44 -34.54 -5.09 -19.76
C GLY A 44 -34.17 -5.29 -18.29
N PHE A 45 -32.98 -5.81 -17.99
CA PHE A 45 -32.45 -5.85 -16.64
C PHE A 45 -32.19 -4.43 -16.12
N ASP A 46 -32.88 -4.01 -15.07
CA ASP A 46 -32.64 -2.75 -14.35
C ASP A 46 -32.41 -3.02 -12.86
N ILE A 47 -31.19 -2.78 -12.39
CA ILE A 47 -30.83 -3.05 -10.99
C ILE A 47 -31.28 -1.93 -10.04
N ARG A 48 -31.91 -2.30 -8.93
CA ARG A 48 -32.26 -1.38 -7.82
C ARG A 48 -31.39 -1.68 -6.61
N ILE A 49 -31.10 -0.64 -5.84
CA ILE A 49 -30.19 -0.70 -4.70
C ILE A 49 -30.94 -0.22 -3.44
N LYS A 50 -30.93 -1.04 -2.39
CA LYS A 50 -31.56 -0.75 -1.10
C LYS A 50 -31.04 0.57 -0.54
N GLY A 51 -31.96 1.42 -0.10
CA GLY A 51 -31.64 2.73 0.48
C GLY A 51 -31.21 3.80 -0.53
N ILE A 52 -31.11 3.46 -1.83
CA ILE A 52 -30.90 4.41 -2.92
C ILE A 52 -32.25 4.65 -3.60
N GLU A 53 -33.04 5.49 -2.94
CA GLU A 53 -34.45 5.69 -3.27
C GLU A 53 -34.65 6.79 -4.34
N TYR A 54 -34.16 6.61 -5.57
CA TYR A 54 -34.44 7.57 -6.66
C TYR A 54 -35.77 7.33 -7.40
N LYS A 55 -36.58 6.36 -6.94
CA LYS A 55 -37.99 6.18 -7.35
C LYS A 55 -39.01 6.82 -6.40
N ASN A 56 -38.55 7.43 -5.31
CA ASN A 56 -39.43 8.06 -4.33
C ASN A 56 -39.65 9.56 -4.57
N TRP A 57 -38.83 10.21 -5.41
CA TRP A 57 -39.10 11.57 -5.85
C TRP A 57 -40.10 11.58 -7.01
N GLU A 58 -41.37 11.79 -6.68
CA GLU A 58 -42.44 11.95 -7.66
C GLU A 58 -42.51 13.42 -8.09
N LYS A 59 -42.31 13.68 -9.38
CA LYS A 59 -42.52 15.02 -9.93
C LYS A 59 -44.01 15.37 -9.84
N LEU A 60 -44.32 16.48 -9.21
CA LEU A 60 -45.69 16.91 -9.00
C LEU A 60 -46.13 17.92 -10.06
N GLU A 61 -47.42 17.87 -10.38
CA GLU A 61 -48.08 18.91 -11.15
C GLU A 61 -48.91 19.79 -10.23
N ALA A 62 -48.84 21.10 -10.42
CA ALA A 62 -49.53 22.06 -9.54
C ALA A 62 -51.05 21.88 -9.51
N VAL A 63 -51.64 21.33 -10.60
CA VAL A 63 -53.08 21.01 -10.69
C VAL A 63 -53.54 19.99 -9.64
N THR A 64 -52.63 19.12 -9.18
CA THR A 64 -52.92 18.08 -8.17
C THR A 64 -53.10 18.63 -6.75
N LYS A 65 -52.80 19.91 -6.52
CA LYS A 65 -52.87 20.60 -5.22
C LYS A 65 -52.28 19.75 -4.07
N PRO A 66 -51.00 19.33 -4.16
CA PRO A 66 -50.42 18.34 -3.24
C PRO A 66 -50.35 18.82 -1.78
N PHE A 67 -50.30 20.13 -1.57
CA PHE A 67 -50.22 20.74 -0.24
C PHE A 67 -51.59 21.07 0.39
N SER A 68 -52.70 20.62 -0.21
CA SER A 68 -54.07 20.86 0.29
C SER A 68 -54.37 20.17 1.63
N LYS A 69 -53.53 19.21 2.02
CA LYS A 69 -53.55 18.55 3.32
C LYS A 69 -52.12 18.48 3.87
N ILE A 70 -52.01 18.35 5.18
CA ILE A 70 -50.74 18.02 5.85
C ILE A 70 -50.54 16.51 5.70
N ASP A 71 -49.39 16.11 5.18
CA ASP A 71 -49.07 14.70 4.89
C ASP A 71 -47.72 14.26 5.47
N ASP A 72 -47.05 15.14 6.21
CA ASP A 72 -45.74 14.92 6.85
C ASP A 72 -44.62 14.47 5.89
N LYS A 73 -44.84 14.57 4.57
CA LYS A 73 -43.86 14.19 3.55
C LYS A 73 -42.83 15.29 3.29
N TRP A 74 -41.69 14.86 2.76
CA TRP A 74 -40.63 15.76 2.30
C TRP A 74 -40.86 16.18 0.85
N TYR A 75 -40.48 17.42 0.54
CA TYR A 75 -40.66 18.04 -0.76
C TYR A 75 -39.38 18.76 -1.17
N ILE A 76 -39.17 18.90 -2.48
CA ILE A 76 -38.21 19.84 -3.04
C ILE A 76 -38.90 20.78 -4.03
N ALA A 77 -38.52 22.05 -4.00
CA ALA A 77 -38.92 23.03 -5.01
C ALA A 77 -37.67 23.61 -5.67
N ILE A 78 -37.67 23.65 -7.00
CA ILE A 78 -36.67 24.36 -7.79
C ILE A 78 -37.29 25.66 -8.26
N TRP A 79 -36.73 26.78 -7.80
CA TRP A 79 -37.36 28.09 -7.93
C TRP A 79 -36.32 29.21 -8.12
N HIS A 80 -36.76 30.39 -8.56
CA HIS A 80 -35.99 31.63 -8.45
C HIS A 80 -36.91 32.86 -8.32
N GLY A 81 -36.36 33.98 -7.87
CA GLY A 81 -37.02 35.29 -7.90
C GLY A 81 -36.98 35.93 -9.30
N LYS A 82 -37.92 36.82 -9.61
CA LYS A 82 -38.06 37.45 -10.95
C LYS A 82 -36.77 38.12 -11.44
N ASP A 83 -36.05 38.74 -10.50
CA ASP A 83 -34.85 39.53 -10.77
C ASP A 83 -33.57 38.66 -10.77
N SER A 84 -33.69 37.33 -10.69
CA SER A 84 -32.58 36.38 -10.63
C SER A 84 -32.70 35.36 -11.76
N ASN A 85 -31.65 35.17 -12.54
CA ASN A 85 -31.53 34.03 -13.47
C ASN A 85 -30.94 32.78 -12.80
N ASN A 86 -30.69 32.83 -11.49
CA ASN A 86 -30.04 31.75 -10.75
C ASN A 86 -31.10 30.88 -10.07
N TRP A 87 -31.37 29.71 -10.65
CA TRP A 87 -32.20 28.69 -10.03
C TRP A 87 -31.63 28.24 -8.68
N GLN A 88 -32.52 27.99 -7.73
CA GLN A 88 -32.21 27.44 -6.41
C GLN A 88 -33.06 26.20 -6.15
N ILE A 89 -32.55 25.28 -5.33
CA ILE A 89 -33.27 24.10 -4.88
C ILE A 89 -33.45 24.13 -3.37
N LYS A 90 -34.68 23.98 -2.91
CA LYS A 90 -35.00 23.94 -1.47
C LYS A 90 -35.75 22.68 -1.11
N SER A 91 -35.27 21.99 -0.07
CA SER A 91 -36.03 20.91 0.59
C SER A 91 -36.80 21.42 1.82
N PHE A 92 -38.01 20.92 2.01
CA PHE A 92 -38.89 21.25 3.12
C PHE A 92 -39.88 20.11 3.42
N GLN A 93 -40.52 20.13 4.59
CA GLN A 93 -41.49 19.11 5.00
C GLN A 93 -42.88 19.73 5.15
N ASN A 94 -43.92 19.10 4.61
CA ASN A 94 -45.30 19.60 4.70
C ASN A 94 -45.96 19.20 6.02
N ILE A 95 -45.53 19.83 7.11
CA ILE A 95 -46.01 19.64 8.49
C ILE A 95 -46.85 20.83 8.97
N ASN A 96 -47.67 20.65 9.99
CA ASN A 96 -48.39 21.78 10.58
C ASN A 96 -47.42 22.86 11.11
N TYR A 97 -47.53 24.09 10.60
CA TYR A 97 -46.74 25.21 11.09
C TYR A 97 -47.63 26.08 11.98
N SER A 98 -47.07 26.64 13.05
CA SER A 98 -47.79 27.53 13.97
C SER A 98 -48.30 28.81 13.28
N ASP A 99 -47.60 29.25 12.23
CA ASP A 99 -47.95 30.44 11.45
C ASP A 99 -48.84 30.08 10.25
N ARG A 100 -49.79 30.97 9.92
CA ARG A 100 -50.63 30.85 8.69
C ARG A 100 -49.81 30.85 7.39
N ARG A 101 -48.57 31.31 7.46
CA ARG A 101 -47.59 31.37 6.37
C ARG A 101 -46.22 30.98 6.90
N LYS A 102 -45.56 30.04 6.25
CA LYS A 102 -44.17 29.66 6.53
C LYS A 102 -43.28 30.06 5.36
N VAL A 103 -42.29 30.92 5.62
CA VAL A 103 -41.20 31.17 4.66
C VAL A 103 -40.27 29.96 4.68
N LEU A 104 -40.06 29.38 3.50
CA LEU A 104 -39.20 28.21 3.29
C LEU A 104 -37.80 28.63 2.86
N ASP A 105 -37.71 29.66 2.02
CA ASP A 105 -36.47 30.15 1.44
C ASP A 105 -36.59 31.60 0.96
N SER A 106 -35.47 32.27 0.70
CA SER A 106 -35.45 33.68 0.24
C SER A 106 -34.32 33.93 -0.76
N GLN A 107 -34.62 34.70 -1.82
CA GLN A 107 -33.68 35.12 -2.85
C GLN A 107 -33.95 36.57 -3.24
N GLY A 108 -33.05 37.48 -2.87
CA GLY A 108 -33.24 38.91 -3.07
C GLY A 108 -34.52 39.41 -2.39
N ASN A 109 -35.41 40.06 -3.15
CA ASN A 109 -36.70 40.55 -2.66
C ASN A 109 -37.84 39.52 -2.74
N TYR A 110 -37.53 38.25 -3.05
CA TYR A 110 -38.51 37.20 -3.25
C TYR A 110 -38.38 36.11 -2.18
N GLU A 111 -39.51 35.60 -1.70
CA GLU A 111 -39.60 34.53 -0.72
C GLU A 111 -40.39 33.35 -1.28
N LEU A 112 -39.84 32.14 -1.18
CA LEU A 112 -40.60 30.91 -1.34
C LEU A 112 -41.34 30.63 -0.04
N ALA A 113 -42.66 30.51 -0.10
CA ALA A 113 -43.48 30.32 1.09
C ALA A 113 -44.57 29.26 0.89
N LEU A 114 -44.93 28.62 2.00
CA LEU A 114 -46.09 27.74 2.12
C LEU A 114 -47.18 28.40 2.97
N THR A 115 -48.44 28.34 2.54
CA THR A 115 -49.60 28.81 3.32
C THR A 115 -50.64 27.71 3.53
N ARG A 116 -51.49 27.89 4.54
CA ARG A 116 -52.62 27.02 4.86
C ARG A 116 -53.96 27.54 4.31
N VAL A 117 -53.96 28.63 3.53
CA VAL A 117 -55.16 29.24 2.95
C VAL A 117 -54.94 29.48 1.45
N GLY A 118 -55.83 28.96 0.60
CA GLY A 118 -55.79 29.20 -0.85
C GLY A 118 -54.73 28.37 -1.60
N ASP A 119 -53.90 29.04 -2.40
CA ASP A 119 -52.82 28.42 -3.16
C ASP A 119 -51.61 28.17 -2.23
N ASN A 120 -51.31 26.90 -1.98
CA ASN A 120 -50.47 26.53 -0.84
C ASN A 120 -48.97 26.78 -1.00
N LEU A 121 -48.42 26.79 -2.22
CA LEU A 121 -47.01 27.09 -2.49
C LEU A 121 -46.93 28.29 -3.45
N PHE A 122 -46.16 29.32 -3.07
CA PHE A 122 -46.13 30.58 -3.82
C PHE A 122 -44.80 31.33 -3.62
N ILE A 123 -44.53 32.24 -4.54
CA ILE A 123 -43.50 33.27 -4.41
C ILE A 123 -44.16 34.57 -3.95
N ASN A 124 -43.58 35.20 -2.92
CA ASN A 124 -44.00 36.49 -2.40
C ASN A 124 -42.91 37.55 -2.53
N LYS A 125 -43.30 38.82 -2.68
CA LYS A 125 -42.43 39.97 -2.51
C LYS A 125 -42.87 40.78 -1.28
N PRO A 126 -42.16 40.70 -0.14
CA PRO A 126 -42.61 41.25 1.15
C PRO A 126 -42.98 42.73 1.19
N ARG A 127 -42.52 43.54 0.21
CA ARG A 127 -42.78 44.98 0.10
C ARG A 127 -43.75 45.37 -1.03
N SER A 128 -44.38 44.40 -1.69
CA SER A 128 -45.33 44.62 -2.78
C SER A 128 -46.74 44.25 -2.35
N ILE A 129 -47.73 45.06 -2.71
CA ILE A 129 -49.15 44.83 -2.41
C ILE A 129 -49.75 43.76 -3.35
N ARG A 130 -49.07 43.41 -4.46
CA ARG A 130 -49.65 42.62 -5.56
C ARG A 130 -48.83 41.45 -6.13
N ASP A 131 -47.64 41.14 -5.63
CA ASP A 131 -46.81 40.10 -6.24
C ASP A 131 -46.78 38.81 -5.41
N ILE A 132 -47.95 38.17 -5.30
CA ILE A 132 -48.08 36.76 -4.88
C ILE A 132 -48.32 35.96 -6.15
N ILE A 133 -47.34 35.14 -6.55
CA ILE A 133 -47.50 34.21 -7.67
C ILE A 133 -47.52 32.79 -7.11
N SER A 134 -48.69 32.20 -7.18
CA SER A 134 -48.94 30.82 -6.82
C SER A 134 -48.30 29.87 -7.81
N TRP A 135 -47.75 28.75 -7.35
CA TRP A 135 -47.11 27.75 -8.21
C TRP A 135 -48.05 27.22 -9.31
N ASN A 136 -49.36 27.09 -9.04
CA ASN A 136 -50.36 26.69 -10.03
C ASN A 136 -50.72 27.74 -11.09
N LYS A 137 -50.29 28.99 -10.91
CA LYS A 137 -50.50 30.09 -11.85
C LYS A 137 -49.20 30.51 -12.54
N ASP A 138 -48.08 29.91 -12.15
CA ASP A 138 -46.79 30.17 -12.78
C ASP A 138 -46.67 29.41 -14.10
N ASN A 139 -46.09 30.06 -15.11
CA ASN A 139 -45.85 29.50 -16.43
C ASN A 139 -44.41 28.96 -16.58
N GLY A 140 -43.72 28.71 -15.46
CA GLY A 140 -42.31 28.34 -15.42
C GLY A 140 -41.35 29.52 -15.21
N THR A 141 -41.88 30.73 -14.96
CA THR A 141 -41.05 31.92 -14.68
C THR A 141 -40.43 31.88 -13.30
N TYR A 142 -41.09 31.28 -12.30
CA TYR A 142 -40.61 31.26 -10.91
C TYR A 142 -40.33 29.85 -10.41
N PHE A 143 -41.03 28.85 -10.92
CA PHE A 143 -40.92 27.45 -10.53
C PHE A 143 -40.53 26.59 -11.73
N LYS A 144 -39.38 25.91 -11.65
CA LYS A 144 -38.98 24.94 -12.67
C LYS A 144 -39.73 23.64 -12.49
N SER A 145 -39.76 23.14 -11.24
CA SER A 145 -40.38 21.87 -10.87
C SER A 145 -40.45 21.71 -9.35
N VAL A 146 -41.37 20.85 -8.91
CA VAL A 146 -41.55 20.45 -7.52
C VAL A 146 -41.65 18.94 -7.47
N TYR A 147 -41.03 18.31 -6.47
CA TYR A 147 -41.07 16.86 -6.28
C TYR A 147 -41.49 16.54 -4.84
N ARG A 148 -42.23 15.44 -4.69
CA ARG A 148 -42.60 14.85 -3.40
C ARG A 148 -41.77 13.62 -3.14
N TRP A 149 -41.32 13.46 -1.91
CA TRP A 149 -40.67 12.26 -1.44
C TRP A 149 -41.70 11.24 -0.92
N ASN A 150 -41.70 10.06 -1.52
CA ASN A 150 -42.53 8.90 -1.14
C ASN A 150 -41.78 7.89 -0.26
N GLY A 151 -40.54 8.17 0.13
CA GLY A 151 -39.74 7.31 1.01
C GLY A 151 -40.04 7.57 2.49
N VAL A 152 -39.55 6.65 3.33
CA VAL A 152 -39.89 6.62 4.76
C VAL A 152 -38.98 7.54 5.60
N ASN A 153 -37.76 7.84 5.11
CA ASN A 153 -36.76 8.65 5.82
C ASN A 153 -36.57 10.05 5.21
N LYS A 154 -35.92 10.98 5.93
CA LYS A 154 -35.58 12.30 5.37
C LYS A 154 -34.62 12.14 4.16
N PRO A 155 -34.97 12.66 2.97
CA PRO A 155 -34.13 12.49 1.80
C PRO A 155 -32.95 13.48 1.75
N ILE A 156 -31.93 13.12 0.97
CA ILE A 156 -30.83 14.02 0.59
C ILE A 156 -31.32 14.95 -0.52
N THR A 157 -31.11 16.26 -0.37
CA THR A 157 -31.45 17.26 -1.41
C THR A 157 -30.55 17.11 -2.65
N PRO A 158 -31.10 16.99 -3.86
CA PRO A 158 -30.33 16.99 -5.10
C PRO A 158 -29.56 18.31 -5.35
N LYS A 159 -28.60 18.29 -6.28
CA LYS A 159 -27.86 19.44 -6.82
C LYS A 159 -28.40 19.81 -8.20
N ILE A 160 -28.39 21.09 -8.51
CA ILE A 160 -28.83 21.64 -9.81
C ILE A 160 -27.67 22.33 -10.56
N ASP A 161 -27.76 22.38 -11.88
CA ASP A 161 -26.96 23.29 -12.71
C ASP A 161 -27.52 24.72 -12.69
N ASN A 162 -26.83 25.63 -13.38
CA ASN A 162 -27.24 27.03 -13.53
C ASN A 162 -28.59 27.20 -14.27
N ASN A 163 -29.07 26.18 -15.00
CA ASN A 163 -30.33 26.20 -15.74
C ASN A 163 -31.50 25.60 -14.93
N GLY A 164 -31.25 25.24 -13.67
CA GLY A 164 -32.23 24.62 -12.77
C GLY A 164 -32.51 23.16 -13.09
N ASN A 165 -31.68 22.51 -13.90
CA ASN A 165 -31.76 21.06 -14.12
C ASN A 165 -31.00 20.36 -13.01
N ILE A 166 -31.60 19.34 -12.40
CA ILE A 166 -30.89 18.51 -11.43
C ILE A 166 -29.78 17.72 -12.16
N ILE A 167 -28.55 17.81 -11.65
CA ILE A 167 -27.34 17.24 -12.28
C ILE A 167 -26.83 15.98 -11.61
N ASN A 168 -27.29 15.71 -10.39
CA ASN A 168 -26.92 14.52 -9.64
C ASN A 168 -28.10 13.56 -9.45
N TRP A 169 -29.04 13.53 -10.42
CA TRP A 169 -30.06 12.48 -10.50
C TRP A 169 -29.44 11.07 -10.43
N ASN A 170 -28.19 10.92 -10.86
CA ASN A 170 -27.59 9.64 -11.19
C ASN A 170 -26.48 9.25 -10.21
N ILE A 171 -26.76 8.23 -9.40
CA ILE A 171 -25.75 7.20 -9.21
C ILE A 171 -25.64 6.46 -10.56
N ASP A 172 -24.43 6.36 -11.08
CA ASP A 172 -24.15 5.70 -12.36
C ASP A 172 -24.48 4.20 -12.26
N LYS A 173 -25.70 3.82 -12.67
CA LYS A 173 -26.20 2.45 -12.66
C LYS A 173 -25.33 1.49 -13.46
N THR A 174 -24.61 1.99 -14.48
CA THR A 174 -23.71 1.16 -15.29
C THR A 174 -22.67 0.48 -14.42
N LYS A 175 -22.21 1.12 -13.34
CA LYS A 175 -21.26 0.53 -12.38
C LYS A 175 -21.80 -0.67 -11.61
N PHE A 176 -23.12 -0.77 -11.47
CA PHE A 176 -23.79 -1.89 -10.80
C PHE A 176 -24.16 -2.99 -11.80
N GLN A 177 -24.52 -2.63 -13.03
CA GLN A 177 -25.02 -3.57 -14.04
C GLN A 177 -23.94 -4.13 -14.96
N GLN A 178 -22.83 -3.41 -15.16
CA GLN A 178 -21.73 -3.85 -16.02
C GLN A 178 -21.26 -5.25 -15.59
N GLY A 179 -21.03 -6.12 -16.57
CA GLY A 179 -20.54 -7.48 -16.34
C GLY A 179 -21.56 -8.45 -15.73
N ILE A 180 -22.83 -8.07 -15.59
CA ILE A 180 -23.90 -9.00 -15.20
C ILE A 180 -24.63 -9.47 -16.47
N SER A 181 -24.73 -10.78 -16.67
CA SER A 181 -25.45 -11.37 -17.80
C SER A 181 -26.32 -12.54 -17.36
N PHE A 182 -27.52 -12.62 -17.93
CA PHE A 182 -28.45 -13.76 -17.79
C PHE A 182 -28.58 -14.46 -19.14
N LEU A 183 -28.27 -15.75 -19.19
CA LEU A 183 -28.22 -16.54 -20.41
C LEU A 183 -29.17 -17.75 -20.29
N LEU A 184 -30.14 -17.86 -21.19
CA LEU A 184 -30.88 -19.11 -21.36
C LEU A 184 -30.02 -20.13 -22.10
N VAL A 185 -29.92 -21.35 -21.56
CA VAL A 185 -29.13 -22.42 -22.18
C VAL A 185 -29.76 -22.91 -23.49
N ASP A 186 -31.09 -22.90 -23.58
CA ASP A 186 -31.86 -23.24 -24.77
C ASP A 186 -32.56 -21.98 -25.30
N GLY A 187 -32.12 -21.45 -26.44
CA GLY A 187 -32.67 -20.22 -27.02
C GLY A 187 -34.11 -20.32 -27.53
N SER A 188 -34.69 -21.53 -27.61
CA SER A 188 -36.12 -21.72 -27.89
C SER A 188 -37.02 -21.38 -26.70
N LYS A 189 -36.44 -21.28 -25.50
CA LYS A 189 -37.11 -20.95 -24.24
C LYS A 189 -37.41 -19.46 -24.12
N THR A 190 -38.37 -19.15 -23.27
CA THR A 190 -38.84 -17.79 -23.02
C THR A 190 -38.28 -17.25 -21.71
N ALA A 191 -37.93 -15.96 -21.75
CA ALA A 191 -37.52 -15.18 -20.61
C ALA A 191 -38.18 -13.81 -20.69
N LYS A 192 -38.64 -13.29 -19.56
CA LYS A 192 -39.24 -11.95 -19.48
C LYS A 192 -38.84 -11.25 -18.20
N TRP A 193 -38.31 -10.04 -18.33
CA TRP A 193 -38.14 -9.11 -17.22
C TRP A 193 -39.45 -8.38 -16.90
N SER A 194 -39.70 -8.20 -15.61
CA SER A 194 -40.76 -7.37 -15.06
C SER A 194 -40.15 -6.29 -14.18
N ASP A 195 -40.55 -5.04 -14.44
CA ASP A 195 -40.23 -3.92 -13.56
C ASP A 195 -40.88 -4.07 -12.19
N ASP A 196 -41.98 -4.82 -12.07
CA ASP A 196 -42.54 -5.13 -10.76
C ASP A 196 -41.72 -6.23 -10.07
N GLY A 197 -41.07 -5.88 -8.95
CA GLY A 197 -40.28 -6.79 -8.12
C GLY A 197 -38.93 -7.26 -8.67
N MET A 198 -38.30 -6.56 -9.63
CA MET A 198 -37.01 -6.94 -10.24
C MET A 198 -36.96 -8.42 -10.67
N ARG A 199 -38.01 -8.85 -11.38
CA ARG A 199 -38.27 -10.27 -11.60
C ARG A 199 -37.93 -10.69 -13.03
N LEU A 200 -37.13 -11.74 -13.15
CA LEU A 200 -36.89 -12.49 -14.37
C LEU A 200 -37.70 -13.79 -14.31
N THR A 201 -38.66 -13.96 -15.22
CA THR A 201 -39.41 -15.21 -15.36
C THR A 201 -38.86 -16.00 -16.53
N VAL A 202 -38.53 -17.28 -16.34
CA VAL A 202 -37.90 -18.17 -17.33
C VAL A 202 -38.57 -19.54 -17.35
N ASP A 203 -38.65 -20.19 -18.52
CA ASP A 203 -39.20 -21.55 -18.68
C ASP A 203 -38.13 -22.61 -19.03
N GLY A 204 -36.86 -22.33 -18.71
CA GLY A 204 -35.73 -23.20 -18.97
C GLY A 204 -34.50 -22.89 -18.13
N GLU A 205 -33.47 -23.72 -18.29
CA GLU A 205 -32.20 -23.59 -17.58
C GLU A 205 -31.55 -22.23 -17.86
N THR A 206 -31.14 -21.54 -16.80
CA THR A 206 -30.64 -20.17 -16.86
C THR A 206 -29.28 -20.06 -16.17
N ASN A 207 -28.30 -19.53 -16.89
CA ASN A 207 -26.98 -19.19 -16.34
C ASN A 207 -26.93 -17.70 -15.99
N ILE A 208 -26.43 -17.39 -14.80
CA ILE A 208 -26.20 -16.03 -14.34
C ILE A 208 -24.70 -15.86 -14.16
N ASN A 209 -24.10 -14.97 -14.93
CA ASN A 209 -22.69 -14.62 -14.79
C ASN A 209 -22.57 -13.19 -14.27
N ILE A 210 -21.69 -12.99 -13.28
CA ILE A 210 -21.40 -11.69 -12.70
C ILE A 210 -19.88 -11.51 -12.73
N ASP A 211 -19.40 -10.60 -13.55
CA ASP A 211 -17.99 -10.19 -13.68
C ASP A 211 -17.90 -8.67 -13.50
N ASN A 212 -18.10 -8.23 -12.26
CA ASN A 212 -18.13 -6.81 -11.93
C ASN A 212 -17.17 -6.50 -10.80
N LYS A 213 -16.15 -5.69 -11.09
CA LYS A 213 -15.11 -5.27 -10.14
C LYS A 213 -15.65 -4.58 -8.88
N ASN A 214 -16.86 -4.01 -8.95
CA ASN A 214 -17.49 -3.32 -7.82
C ASN A 214 -18.26 -4.27 -6.89
N VAL A 215 -18.50 -5.52 -7.30
CA VAL A 215 -19.18 -6.51 -6.46
C VAL A 215 -18.20 -7.07 -5.42
N GLU A 216 -18.70 -7.27 -4.19
CA GLU A 216 -17.96 -7.91 -3.08
C GLU A 216 -18.54 -9.29 -2.75
N GLU A 217 -19.86 -9.41 -2.73
CA GLU A 217 -20.56 -10.63 -2.32
C GLU A 217 -21.80 -10.85 -3.18
N VAL A 218 -22.09 -12.10 -3.50
CA VAL A 218 -23.33 -12.52 -4.18
C VAL A 218 -23.98 -13.61 -3.34
N TYR A 219 -25.29 -13.49 -3.12
CA TYR A 219 -26.08 -14.48 -2.39
C TYR A 219 -27.17 -15.02 -3.29
N TRP A 220 -27.33 -16.35 -3.28
CA TRP A 220 -28.40 -17.07 -3.97
C TRP A 220 -29.22 -17.82 -2.94
N ASP A 221 -30.52 -17.54 -2.86
CA ASP A 221 -31.44 -18.07 -1.84
C ASP A 221 -30.93 -17.92 -0.40
N GLY A 222 -30.18 -16.85 -0.14
CA GLY A 222 -29.58 -16.55 1.16
C GLY A 222 -28.20 -17.20 1.41
N SER A 223 -27.75 -18.12 0.54
CA SER A 223 -26.42 -18.72 0.62
C SER A 223 -25.40 -17.88 -0.15
N LEU A 224 -24.28 -17.55 0.51
CA LEU A 224 -23.15 -16.85 -0.11
C LEU A 224 -22.57 -17.73 -1.24
N GLN A 225 -22.41 -17.14 -2.42
CA GLN A 225 -21.90 -17.84 -3.59
C GLN A 225 -20.37 -17.73 -3.67
N PRO A 226 -19.66 -18.83 -3.94
CA PRO A 226 -18.21 -18.82 -4.10
C PRO A 226 -17.80 -18.01 -5.33
N GLN A 227 -16.59 -17.46 -5.30
CA GLN A 227 -16.06 -16.61 -6.37
C GLN A 227 -14.57 -16.79 -6.59
N LEU A 228 -14.14 -16.46 -7.80
CA LEU A 228 -12.73 -16.29 -8.15
C LEU A 228 -12.55 -14.94 -8.84
N SER A 229 -11.64 -14.10 -8.36
CA SER A 229 -11.34 -12.78 -8.98
C SER A 229 -12.57 -11.87 -9.20
N LYS A 230 -13.55 -11.90 -8.29
CA LYS A 230 -14.84 -11.18 -8.42
C LYS A 230 -15.69 -11.64 -9.61
N GLN A 231 -15.62 -12.93 -9.93
CA GLN A 231 -16.48 -13.58 -10.90
C GLN A 231 -17.36 -14.63 -10.22
N TRP A 232 -18.66 -14.60 -10.52
CA TRP A 232 -19.64 -15.59 -10.08
C TRP A 232 -20.33 -16.22 -11.28
N LYS A 233 -20.51 -17.54 -11.25
CA LYS A 233 -21.34 -18.29 -12.20
C LYS A 233 -22.37 -19.07 -11.40
N ILE A 234 -23.65 -18.80 -11.65
CA ILE A 234 -24.76 -19.49 -11.01
C ILE A 234 -25.57 -20.18 -12.10
N ASN A 235 -25.70 -21.50 -12.01
CA ASN A 235 -26.52 -22.28 -12.93
C ASN A 235 -27.85 -22.62 -12.25
N VAL A 236 -28.95 -22.14 -12.83
CA VAL A 236 -30.30 -22.36 -12.32
C VAL A 236 -30.95 -23.45 -13.16
N LYS A 237 -31.01 -24.66 -12.59
CA LYS A 237 -31.61 -25.84 -13.24
C LYS A 237 -33.14 -25.70 -13.33
N PRO A 238 -33.78 -26.32 -14.35
CA PRO A 238 -35.24 -26.33 -14.46
C PRO A 238 -35.90 -26.92 -13.22
N GLU A 239 -37.01 -26.33 -12.80
CA GLU A 239 -37.75 -26.74 -11.61
C GLU A 239 -38.98 -27.58 -11.97
N THR A 240 -39.30 -28.56 -11.11
CA THR A 240 -40.46 -29.46 -11.30
C THR A 240 -41.80 -28.78 -10.98
N ALA A 241 -41.77 -27.68 -10.24
CA ALA A 241 -42.90 -26.84 -9.88
C ALA A 241 -42.46 -25.36 -9.96
N PRO A 242 -43.37 -24.39 -10.16
CA PRO A 242 -42.95 -23.00 -10.26
C PRO A 242 -42.28 -22.56 -8.97
N ARG A 243 -41.09 -21.97 -9.06
CA ARG A 243 -40.30 -21.57 -7.90
C ARG A 243 -39.62 -20.23 -8.13
N ASP A 244 -39.67 -19.41 -7.10
CA ASP A 244 -38.97 -18.15 -7.03
C ASP A 244 -37.64 -18.34 -6.29
N HIS A 245 -36.55 -17.98 -6.96
CA HIS A 245 -35.23 -17.85 -6.35
C HIS A 245 -34.89 -16.39 -6.14
N LYS A 246 -34.04 -16.14 -5.14
CA LYS A 246 -33.63 -14.79 -4.74
C LYS A 246 -32.13 -14.61 -4.92
N LEU A 247 -31.76 -13.68 -5.79
CA LEU A 247 -30.40 -13.21 -5.98
C LEU A 247 -30.22 -11.85 -5.28
N VAL A 248 -29.19 -11.72 -4.46
CA VAL A 248 -28.81 -10.45 -3.81
C VAL A 248 -27.33 -10.19 -4.07
N ILE A 249 -27.01 -8.98 -4.51
CA ILE A 249 -25.64 -8.59 -4.85
C ILE A 249 -25.23 -7.42 -3.95
N LYS A 250 -24.07 -7.54 -3.30
CA LYS A 250 -23.47 -6.46 -2.51
C LYS A 250 -22.29 -5.85 -3.23
N TYR A 251 -22.19 -4.53 -3.17
CA TYR A 251 -21.21 -3.73 -3.89
C TYR A 251 -20.40 -2.86 -2.93
N ASN A 252 -19.19 -2.52 -3.36
CA ASN A 252 -18.37 -1.45 -2.79
C ASN A 252 -17.87 -0.57 -3.93
N ILE A 253 -18.31 0.70 -3.92
CA ILE A 253 -17.92 1.69 -4.91
C ILE A 253 -17.24 2.83 -4.17
N ASN A 254 -15.94 3.00 -4.41
CA ASN A 254 -15.12 4.04 -3.81
C ASN A 254 -15.23 4.10 -2.27
N GLY A 255 -15.29 2.94 -1.61
CA GLY A 255 -15.39 2.82 -0.15
C GLY A 255 -16.81 2.88 0.41
N THR A 256 -17.83 3.13 -0.42
CA THR A 256 -19.23 3.12 0.00
C THR A 256 -19.87 1.77 -0.32
N LYS A 257 -20.51 1.16 0.68
CA LYS A 257 -21.17 -0.15 0.56
C LYS A 257 -22.63 -0.01 0.15
N TYR A 258 -23.06 -0.88 -0.73
CA TYR A 258 -24.42 -0.92 -1.28
C TYR A 258 -24.93 -2.35 -1.40
N THR A 259 -26.25 -2.53 -1.37
CA THR A 259 -26.88 -3.86 -1.50
C THR A 259 -28.02 -3.75 -2.49
N SER A 260 -28.12 -4.67 -3.46
CA SER A 260 -29.27 -4.70 -4.36
C SER A 260 -30.57 -4.93 -3.59
N GLU A 261 -31.68 -4.47 -4.17
CA GLU A 261 -32.98 -5.09 -3.88
C GLU A 261 -32.95 -6.57 -4.29
N ASP A 262 -33.96 -7.31 -3.85
CA ASP A 262 -34.05 -8.74 -4.13
C ASP A 262 -34.35 -8.91 -5.63
N ILE A 263 -33.43 -9.56 -6.36
CA ILE A 263 -33.61 -9.88 -7.78
C ILE A 263 -34.26 -11.26 -7.83
N MET A 264 -35.50 -11.32 -8.31
CA MET A 264 -36.28 -12.55 -8.31
C MET A 264 -36.07 -13.31 -9.61
N VAL A 265 -35.62 -14.56 -9.54
CA VAL A 265 -35.54 -15.46 -10.70
C VAL A 265 -36.62 -16.52 -10.55
N SER A 266 -37.71 -16.35 -11.28
CA SER A 266 -38.91 -17.20 -11.24
C SER A 266 -38.83 -18.26 -12.32
N MET A 267 -38.58 -19.52 -11.92
CA MET A 267 -38.58 -20.67 -12.81
C MET A 267 -40.02 -21.16 -13.02
N LEU A 268 -40.49 -21.23 -14.26
CA LEU A 268 -41.77 -21.85 -14.61
C LEU A 268 -41.65 -23.38 -14.62
N ALA A 269 -42.69 -24.07 -14.16
CA ALA A 269 -42.74 -25.52 -14.20
C ALA A 269 -42.86 -26.05 -15.63
N LYS A 270 -41.81 -26.70 -16.11
CA LYS A 270 -41.88 -27.52 -17.33
C LYS A 270 -40.73 -28.51 -17.38
N ILE A 271 -40.97 -29.69 -16.83
CA ILE A 271 -40.29 -30.90 -17.26
C ILE A 271 -41.39 -31.77 -17.88
N ASP A 272 -41.43 -31.87 -19.21
CA ASP A 272 -42.20 -32.95 -19.85
C ASP A 272 -41.59 -34.28 -19.36
N SER A 273 -42.46 -35.17 -18.90
CA SER A 273 -42.08 -36.39 -18.21
C SER A 273 -41.26 -37.35 -19.10
N THR A 274 -40.09 -37.74 -18.55
CA THR A 274 -39.21 -38.90 -18.83
C THR A 274 -38.09 -38.76 -19.87
N PRO A 275 -36.89 -39.35 -19.63
CA PRO A 275 -36.56 -40.37 -18.63
C PRO A 275 -36.04 -39.77 -17.31
N THR A 276 -36.19 -40.55 -16.23
CA THR A 276 -35.57 -40.32 -14.93
C THR A 276 -34.16 -39.76 -15.11
N PRO A 277 -33.76 -38.65 -14.46
CA PRO A 277 -32.38 -38.21 -14.54
C PRO A 277 -31.51 -39.38 -14.09
N VAL A 278 -30.75 -39.95 -15.01
CA VAL A 278 -29.84 -41.04 -14.70
C VAL A 278 -28.78 -40.39 -13.82
N GLN A 279 -28.89 -40.59 -12.50
CA GLN A 279 -27.88 -40.16 -11.54
C GLN A 279 -26.51 -40.63 -12.05
N GLN A 280 -25.60 -39.68 -12.21
CA GLN A 280 -24.26 -39.95 -12.73
C GLN A 280 -23.40 -40.45 -11.56
N ASN A 281 -22.60 -41.49 -11.81
CA ASN A 281 -21.73 -42.02 -10.76
C ASN A 281 -20.54 -41.07 -10.58
N LEU A 282 -20.28 -40.64 -9.34
CA LEU A 282 -19.14 -39.74 -9.06
C LEU A 282 -17.80 -40.33 -9.51
N SER A 283 -17.63 -41.65 -9.41
CA SER A 283 -16.41 -42.34 -9.87
C SER A 283 -16.23 -42.35 -11.40
N ASP A 284 -17.31 -42.18 -12.17
CA ASP A 284 -17.23 -42.06 -13.64
C ASP A 284 -16.90 -40.63 -14.09
N LEU A 285 -17.29 -39.64 -13.27
CA LEU A 285 -17.08 -38.22 -13.53
C LEU A 285 -15.71 -37.73 -13.05
N ILE A 286 -15.31 -38.12 -11.84
CA ILE A 286 -14.07 -37.69 -11.20
C ILE A 286 -12.99 -38.73 -11.50
N LYS A 287 -12.37 -38.59 -12.68
CA LYS A 287 -11.32 -39.50 -13.15
C LYS A 287 -9.93 -39.11 -12.63
N ASN A 288 -9.69 -37.81 -12.49
CA ASN A 288 -8.48 -37.28 -11.89
C ASN A 288 -8.72 -37.13 -10.39
N THR A 289 -8.33 -38.17 -9.65
CA THR A 289 -8.53 -38.26 -8.20
C THR A 289 -7.37 -37.71 -7.39
N ASP A 290 -6.20 -37.50 -8.00
CA ASP A 290 -5.09 -36.76 -7.39
C ASP A 290 -5.18 -35.28 -7.75
N LEU A 291 -5.43 -34.46 -6.74
CA LEU A 291 -5.66 -33.02 -6.87
C LEU A 291 -4.38 -32.20 -6.64
N GLY A 292 -3.27 -32.85 -6.25
CA GLY A 292 -2.03 -32.17 -5.90
C GLY A 292 -2.12 -31.35 -4.61
N ASN A 293 -1.45 -30.20 -4.58
CA ASN A 293 -1.41 -29.34 -3.39
C ASN A 293 -2.66 -28.45 -3.30
N ILE A 294 -3.29 -28.40 -2.12
CA ILE A 294 -4.44 -27.53 -1.82
C ILE A 294 -4.19 -26.71 -0.55
N ILE A 295 -4.85 -25.56 -0.42
CA ILE A 295 -4.53 -24.57 0.62
C ILE A 295 -5.04 -24.93 2.02
N ASP A 296 -6.09 -25.72 2.12
CA ASP A 296 -6.69 -26.26 3.33
C ASP A 296 -7.55 -27.47 2.96
N ASN A 297 -8.11 -28.16 3.96
CA ASN A 297 -9.09 -29.23 3.75
C ASN A 297 -10.52 -28.74 4.01
N ASN A 298 -10.83 -27.46 3.74
CA ASN A 298 -12.22 -27.02 3.75
C ASN A 298 -12.95 -27.58 2.53
N ASP A 299 -14.25 -27.82 2.68
CA ASP A 299 -15.06 -28.50 1.66
C ASP A 299 -15.03 -27.71 0.34
N ASP A 300 -15.12 -26.38 0.42
CA ASP A 300 -15.03 -25.49 -0.74
C ASP A 300 -13.70 -25.62 -1.50
N THR A 301 -12.58 -25.68 -0.77
CA THR A 301 -11.25 -25.85 -1.36
C THR A 301 -11.11 -27.20 -2.08
N ILE A 302 -11.63 -28.26 -1.47
CA ILE A 302 -11.63 -29.60 -2.03
C ILE A 302 -12.52 -29.66 -3.28
N PHE A 303 -13.73 -29.10 -3.23
CA PHE A 303 -14.64 -29.05 -4.37
C PHE A 303 -14.04 -28.28 -5.56
N LEU A 304 -13.42 -27.13 -5.31
CA LEU A 304 -12.71 -26.36 -6.33
C LEU A 304 -11.58 -27.17 -6.98
N ALA A 305 -10.77 -27.84 -6.17
CA ALA A 305 -9.66 -28.65 -6.66
C ALA A 305 -10.14 -29.85 -7.51
N VAL A 306 -11.22 -30.50 -7.09
CA VAL A 306 -11.88 -31.58 -7.86
C VAL A 306 -12.34 -31.07 -9.22
N ASN A 307 -13.03 -29.92 -9.27
CA ASN A 307 -13.51 -29.37 -10.53
C ASN A 307 -12.37 -28.94 -11.45
N LYS A 308 -11.34 -28.28 -10.91
CA LYS A 308 -10.15 -27.90 -11.68
C LYS A 308 -9.46 -29.12 -12.30
N ALA A 309 -9.28 -30.19 -11.52
CA ALA A 309 -8.66 -31.42 -12.01
C ALA A 309 -9.50 -32.15 -13.06
N ASN A 310 -10.82 -31.98 -13.06
CA ASN A 310 -11.75 -32.74 -13.89
C ASN A 310 -12.51 -31.87 -14.92
N SER A 311 -11.94 -30.74 -15.34
CA SER A 311 -12.52 -29.85 -16.37
C SER A 311 -13.91 -29.32 -16.04
N GLU A 312 -14.13 -28.95 -14.78
CA GLU A 312 -15.37 -28.34 -14.26
C GLU A 312 -16.62 -29.22 -14.49
N ILE A 313 -16.47 -30.54 -14.40
CA ILE A 313 -17.54 -31.51 -14.71
C ILE A 313 -18.65 -31.61 -13.64
N ILE A 314 -18.43 -31.11 -12.43
CA ILE A 314 -19.42 -31.13 -11.35
C ILE A 314 -20.12 -29.78 -11.26
N ASP A 315 -21.42 -29.77 -11.58
CA ASP A 315 -22.23 -28.57 -11.68
C ASP A 315 -22.92 -28.16 -10.36
N ASP A 316 -23.05 -29.08 -9.40
CA ASP A 316 -23.81 -28.86 -8.16
C ASP A 316 -23.22 -29.64 -6.98
N PHE A 317 -22.31 -29.01 -6.24
CA PHE A 317 -21.72 -29.59 -5.03
C PHE A 317 -22.69 -29.67 -3.85
N SER A 318 -23.85 -28.99 -3.89
CA SER A 318 -24.81 -29.05 -2.78
C SER A 318 -25.42 -30.46 -2.61
N GLN A 319 -25.39 -31.29 -3.66
CA GLN A 319 -25.84 -32.69 -3.66
C GLN A 319 -24.74 -33.70 -3.30
N ILE A 320 -23.54 -33.23 -2.94
CA ILE A 320 -22.39 -34.05 -2.59
C ILE A 320 -21.97 -33.70 -1.16
N GLU A 321 -21.54 -34.69 -0.40
CA GLU A 321 -20.92 -34.52 0.91
C GLU A 321 -19.47 -35.00 0.88
N ILE A 322 -18.60 -34.32 1.64
CA ILE A 322 -17.21 -34.73 1.81
C ILE A 322 -17.08 -35.41 3.17
N THR A 323 -16.59 -36.64 3.16
CA THR A 323 -16.36 -37.46 4.35
C THR A 323 -14.91 -37.94 4.42
N LYS A 324 -14.52 -38.56 5.55
CA LYS A 324 -13.16 -39.10 5.80
C LYS A 324 -12.03 -38.09 5.50
N LYS A 325 -12.27 -36.85 5.89
CA LYS A 325 -11.42 -35.71 5.57
C LYS A 325 -10.17 -35.68 6.44
N VAL A 326 -9.00 -35.74 5.83
CA VAL A 326 -7.68 -35.60 6.45
C VAL A 326 -6.77 -34.77 5.55
N ASN A 327 -5.58 -34.36 6.00
CA ASN A 327 -4.70 -33.46 5.24
C ASN A 327 -4.18 -34.01 3.90
N HIS A 328 -4.42 -35.28 3.59
CA HIS A 328 -3.90 -35.92 2.37
C HIS A 328 -4.98 -36.60 1.52
N SER A 329 -6.24 -36.61 1.97
CA SER A 329 -7.32 -37.32 1.27
C SER A 329 -8.69 -36.97 1.82
N ALA A 330 -9.71 -37.17 1.00
CA ALA A 330 -11.11 -37.22 1.41
C ALA A 330 -11.92 -38.14 0.49
N THR A 331 -13.17 -38.39 0.86
CA THR A 331 -14.15 -39.12 0.03
C THR A 331 -15.30 -38.19 -0.33
N LEU A 332 -15.58 -38.02 -1.62
CA LEU A 332 -16.78 -37.34 -2.10
C LEU A 332 -17.89 -38.39 -2.28
N SER A 333 -19.03 -38.19 -1.63
CA SER A 333 -20.20 -39.08 -1.70
C SER A 333 -21.42 -38.30 -2.14
N ALA A 334 -22.23 -38.86 -3.03
CA ALA A 334 -23.54 -38.28 -3.31
C ALA A 334 -24.43 -38.39 -2.06
N LYS A 335 -25.13 -37.31 -1.72
CA LYS A 335 -26.08 -37.31 -0.59
C LYS A 335 -27.24 -38.28 -0.86
N PRO A 336 -27.88 -38.85 0.18
CA PRO A 336 -28.99 -39.80 0.00
C PRO A 336 -30.16 -39.27 -0.85
N ASP A 337 -30.40 -37.96 -0.81
CA ASP A 337 -31.45 -37.24 -1.54
C ASP A 337 -30.96 -36.59 -2.86
N SER A 338 -29.70 -36.85 -3.26
CA SER A 338 -29.13 -36.36 -4.51
C SER A 338 -29.95 -36.83 -5.71
N LYS A 339 -30.36 -35.88 -6.56
CA LYS A 339 -31.08 -36.14 -7.82
C LYS A 339 -30.13 -36.30 -9.01
N SER A 340 -28.91 -35.76 -8.90
CA SER A 340 -27.96 -35.64 -10.03
C SER A 340 -26.82 -36.65 -9.97
N TYR A 341 -26.40 -37.04 -8.77
CA TYR A 341 -25.25 -37.90 -8.54
C TYR A 341 -25.59 -39.14 -7.71
N LYS A 342 -24.80 -40.19 -7.88
CA LYS A 342 -24.81 -41.40 -7.03
C LYS A 342 -23.39 -41.91 -6.81
N GLY A 343 -23.22 -42.78 -5.81
CA GLY A 343 -21.94 -43.41 -5.50
C GLY A 343 -20.97 -42.45 -4.80
N SER A 344 -19.72 -42.87 -4.72
CA SER A 344 -18.64 -42.14 -4.06
C SER A 344 -17.32 -42.31 -4.79
N VAL A 345 -16.38 -41.40 -4.53
CA VAL A 345 -15.02 -41.44 -5.06
C VAL A 345 -14.04 -40.92 -4.02
N ASP A 346 -12.94 -41.66 -3.86
CA ASP A 346 -11.83 -41.23 -3.01
C ASP A 346 -10.88 -40.34 -3.81
N ILE A 347 -10.45 -39.25 -3.18
CA ILE A 347 -9.52 -38.28 -3.74
C ILE A 347 -8.29 -38.14 -2.84
N LYS A 348 -7.16 -37.81 -3.47
CA LYS A 348 -5.88 -37.54 -2.82
C LYS A 348 -5.48 -36.10 -3.07
N TYR A 349 -4.87 -35.50 -2.07
CA TYR A 349 -4.32 -34.15 -2.14
C TYR A 349 -3.22 -34.01 -1.09
N ASN A 350 -2.62 -32.83 -0.99
CA ASN A 350 -1.70 -32.48 0.07
C ASN A 350 -2.03 -31.07 0.57
N VAL A 351 -2.49 -30.95 1.82
CA VAL A 351 -2.79 -29.64 2.42
C VAL A 351 -1.48 -28.92 2.72
N VAL A 352 -1.25 -27.82 2.00
CA VAL A 352 -0.19 -26.85 2.25
C VAL A 352 -0.87 -25.58 2.75
N PRO A 353 -0.97 -25.38 4.09
CA PRO A 353 -1.65 -24.22 4.66
C PRO A 353 -1.16 -22.93 4.03
N ALA A 354 -2.08 -22.05 3.64
CA ALA A 354 -1.78 -20.70 3.17
C ALA A 354 -1.12 -19.88 4.30
N THR A 355 0.17 -20.11 4.51
CA THR A 355 1.05 -19.00 4.84
C THR A 355 0.96 -18.06 3.65
N VAL A 356 0.72 -16.76 3.91
CA VAL A 356 0.78 -15.70 2.89
C VAL A 356 1.90 -16.04 1.92
N VAL A 357 1.59 -16.30 0.65
CA VAL A 357 2.63 -16.59 -0.33
C VAL A 357 3.49 -15.34 -0.38
N ASP A 358 4.65 -15.43 0.25
CA ASP A 358 5.57 -14.32 0.42
C ASP A 358 6.27 -14.10 -0.92
N LEU A 359 5.60 -13.37 -1.81
CA LEU A 359 6.08 -13.06 -3.14
C LEU A 359 7.36 -12.24 -3.01
N LYS A 360 8.49 -12.89 -3.21
CA LYS A 360 9.82 -12.33 -2.98
C LYS A 360 10.65 -12.38 -4.24
N ILE A 361 11.66 -11.52 -4.25
CA ILE A 361 12.78 -11.63 -5.19
C ILE A 361 14.01 -12.19 -4.47
N GLU A 362 14.87 -12.81 -5.24
CA GLU A 362 16.26 -13.03 -4.85
C GLU A 362 17.14 -12.07 -5.66
N LEU A 363 18.03 -11.39 -4.94
CA LEU A 363 19.00 -10.47 -5.52
C LEU A 363 20.38 -11.09 -5.40
N LYS A 364 21.01 -11.40 -6.54
CA LYS A 364 22.35 -11.97 -6.60
C LYS A 364 23.33 -10.99 -7.27
N PRO A 365 24.24 -10.38 -6.50
CA PRO A 365 25.29 -9.55 -7.06
C PRO A 365 26.19 -10.31 -8.02
N THR A 366 26.71 -9.61 -9.02
CA THR A 366 27.68 -10.16 -9.96
C THR A 366 29.10 -10.25 -9.39
N VAL A 367 29.38 -9.54 -8.29
CA VAL A 367 30.68 -9.55 -7.59
C VAL A 367 30.50 -9.96 -6.12
N SER A 368 31.41 -10.78 -5.60
CA SER A 368 31.30 -11.35 -4.24
C SER A 368 31.55 -10.34 -3.11
N SER A 369 32.20 -9.21 -3.39
CA SER A 369 32.44 -8.13 -2.44
C SER A 369 31.26 -7.16 -2.31
N ALA A 370 30.18 -7.38 -3.07
CA ALA A 370 29.03 -6.49 -3.07
C ALA A 370 28.30 -6.48 -1.74
N ILE A 371 27.88 -5.29 -1.34
CA ILE A 371 26.99 -5.04 -0.21
C ILE A 371 25.56 -5.21 -0.70
N VAL A 372 24.80 -6.09 -0.04
CA VAL A 372 23.37 -6.25 -0.26
C VAL A 372 22.63 -6.06 1.06
N ASN A 373 21.75 -5.06 1.10
CA ASN A 373 20.81 -4.90 2.21
C ASN A 373 19.43 -5.35 1.72
N LYS A 374 18.91 -6.42 2.32
CA LYS A 374 17.55 -6.92 2.06
C LYS A 374 16.62 -6.31 3.08
N ASP A 375 15.35 -6.13 2.70
CA ASP A 375 14.19 -5.60 3.42
C ASP A 375 14.45 -4.46 4.44
N TYR A 376 15.57 -3.73 4.37
CA TYR A 376 15.96 -2.73 5.38
C TYR A 376 15.45 -1.34 4.98
N LEU A 377 14.27 -0.99 5.50
CA LEU A 377 13.47 0.17 5.07
C LEU A 377 14.03 1.52 5.53
N ALA A 378 14.87 1.55 6.56
CA ALA A 378 15.40 2.78 7.14
C ALA A 378 16.24 3.65 6.18
N GLN A 379 16.69 3.07 5.05
CA GLN A 379 17.42 3.78 4.02
C GLN A 379 16.51 4.61 3.10
N LEU A 380 15.20 4.40 3.18
CA LEU A 380 14.22 5.07 2.35
C LEU A 380 13.63 6.28 3.08
N ASP A 381 13.54 7.39 2.34
CA ASP A 381 12.78 8.55 2.77
C ASP A 381 11.31 8.38 2.34
N SER A 382 10.50 7.79 3.22
CA SER A 382 9.09 7.51 2.96
C SER A 382 8.27 8.76 2.66
N SER A 383 8.72 9.94 3.09
CA SER A 383 8.04 11.23 2.78
C SER A 383 8.08 11.58 1.29
N LYS A 384 9.03 11.02 0.55
CA LYS A 384 9.19 11.24 -0.90
C LYS A 384 8.45 10.22 -1.74
N MET A 385 7.74 9.27 -1.13
CA MET A 385 7.13 8.13 -1.80
C MET A 385 5.60 8.27 -1.84
N THR A 386 5.01 7.90 -2.97
CA THR A 386 3.56 7.95 -3.20
C THR A 386 2.86 6.61 -2.91
N ASN A 387 3.59 5.49 -2.95
CA ASN A 387 3.04 4.16 -2.64
C ASN A 387 3.58 3.62 -1.32
N LYS A 388 2.80 2.75 -0.69
CA LYS A 388 3.21 1.99 0.49
C LYS A 388 4.43 1.12 0.15
N VAL A 389 5.44 1.14 1.02
CA VAL A 389 6.65 0.31 0.90
C VAL A 389 6.49 -0.89 1.79
N ASP A 390 6.31 -2.07 1.20
CA ASP A 390 6.30 -3.33 1.94
C ASP A 390 7.70 -3.96 2.01
N THR A 391 8.55 -3.71 1.01
CA THR A 391 9.88 -4.34 0.92
C THR A 391 10.88 -3.45 0.16
N PHE A 392 12.13 -3.42 0.61
CA PHE A 392 13.21 -2.67 -0.02
C PHE A 392 14.52 -3.48 -0.15
N TYR A 393 15.14 -3.42 -1.32
CA TYR A 393 16.45 -3.98 -1.58
C TYR A 393 17.45 -2.90 -2.00
N TYR A 394 18.67 -3.00 -1.51
CA TYR A 394 19.80 -2.20 -1.97
C TYR A 394 20.96 -3.10 -2.36
N ALA A 395 21.58 -2.82 -3.50
CA ALA A 395 22.89 -3.36 -3.88
C ALA A 395 23.82 -2.25 -4.38
N ASN A 396 25.12 -2.37 -4.09
CA ASN A 396 26.16 -1.46 -4.57
C ASN A 396 26.89 -1.98 -5.82
N SER A 397 26.32 -2.98 -6.50
CA SER A 397 26.85 -3.50 -7.74
C SER A 397 25.73 -3.99 -8.64
N GLU A 398 26.06 -4.18 -9.91
CA GLU A 398 25.21 -4.91 -10.85
C GLU A 398 24.77 -6.26 -10.26
N SER A 399 23.49 -6.56 -10.42
CA SER A 399 22.84 -7.72 -9.80
C SER A 399 21.87 -8.39 -10.77
N VAL A 400 21.72 -9.70 -10.61
CA VAL A 400 20.66 -10.49 -11.26
C VAL A 400 19.52 -10.64 -10.26
N ILE A 401 18.32 -10.27 -10.70
CA ILE A 401 17.08 -10.33 -9.92
C ILE A 401 16.28 -11.53 -10.43
N THR A 402 16.00 -12.49 -9.56
CA THR A 402 15.14 -13.64 -9.84
C THR A 402 13.90 -13.62 -8.94
N MET A 403 12.83 -14.27 -9.39
CA MET A 403 11.62 -14.44 -8.57
C MET A 403 11.78 -15.72 -7.73
N VAL A 404 11.56 -15.60 -6.42
CA VAL A 404 11.60 -16.76 -5.54
C VAL A 404 10.29 -17.51 -5.70
N LYS A 405 10.39 -18.75 -6.19
CA LYS A 405 9.24 -19.64 -6.29
C LYS A 405 8.99 -20.32 -4.94
N PRO A 406 7.80 -20.16 -4.34
CA PRO A 406 7.42 -20.87 -3.10
C PRO A 406 7.43 -22.40 -3.29
N THR A 407 7.00 -22.86 -4.46
CA THR A 407 7.03 -24.25 -4.91
C THR A 407 7.47 -24.31 -6.36
N ASP A 408 8.02 -25.43 -6.83
CA ASP A 408 8.42 -25.61 -8.23
C ASP A 408 7.24 -25.41 -9.22
N SER A 409 6.02 -25.72 -8.77
CA SER A 409 4.77 -25.52 -9.51
C SER A 409 4.22 -24.09 -9.47
N SER A 410 4.79 -23.20 -8.66
CA SER A 410 4.32 -21.81 -8.54
C SER A 410 4.62 -21.02 -9.82
N VAL A 411 3.58 -20.40 -10.39
CA VAL A 411 3.75 -19.42 -11.48
C VAL A 411 3.66 -18.02 -10.91
N ILE A 412 4.76 -17.28 -11.09
CA ILE A 412 4.90 -15.90 -10.68
C ILE A 412 5.33 -15.10 -11.90
N THR A 413 4.70 -13.95 -12.07
CA THR A 413 5.06 -12.93 -13.05
C THR A 413 5.64 -11.74 -12.33
N GLY A 414 6.65 -11.10 -12.93
CA GLY A 414 7.32 -9.94 -12.36
C GLY A 414 7.60 -8.91 -13.43
N VAL A 415 7.32 -7.64 -13.11
CA VAL A 415 7.62 -6.49 -13.99
C VAL A 415 8.48 -5.50 -13.21
N VAL A 416 9.60 -5.09 -13.79
CA VAL A 416 10.47 -4.05 -13.28
C VAL A 416 10.21 -2.75 -14.01
N TYR A 417 10.05 -1.68 -13.26
CA TYR A 417 9.94 -0.30 -13.74
C TYR A 417 11.16 0.48 -13.26
N GLY A 418 11.75 1.32 -14.12
CA GLY A 418 12.68 2.35 -13.63
C GLY A 418 11.92 3.45 -12.91
N CYS A 419 12.54 4.10 -11.93
CA CYS A 419 11.91 5.13 -11.11
C CYS A 419 12.62 6.48 -11.17
N ASP A 420 11.85 7.55 -10.90
CA ASP A 420 12.37 8.91 -10.73
C ASP A 420 12.98 9.16 -9.33
N ASP A 421 13.38 10.41 -9.07
CA ASP A 421 13.94 10.85 -7.79
C ASP A 421 12.93 10.85 -6.61
N LYS A 422 11.66 10.57 -6.89
CA LYS A 422 10.55 10.42 -5.93
C LYS A 422 9.96 9.01 -5.95
N TRP A 423 10.67 8.04 -6.51
CA TRP A 423 10.25 6.64 -6.57
C TRP A 423 8.97 6.38 -7.38
N ASN A 424 8.54 7.31 -8.22
CA ASN A 424 7.43 7.08 -9.14
C ASN A 424 7.90 6.28 -10.36
N LYS A 425 7.04 5.42 -10.89
CA LYS A 425 7.31 4.65 -12.11
C LYS A 425 7.55 5.58 -13.29
N THR A 426 8.63 5.35 -14.02
CA THR A 426 8.80 5.90 -15.36
C THR A 426 7.95 5.12 -16.37
N SER A 427 7.88 5.61 -17.61
CA SER A 427 7.21 4.88 -18.70
C SER A 427 7.97 3.64 -19.17
N GLN A 428 9.21 3.42 -18.71
CA GLN A 428 10.04 2.30 -19.14
C GLN A 428 9.95 1.13 -18.15
N SER A 429 9.73 -0.06 -18.69
CA SER A 429 9.62 -1.29 -17.91
C SER A 429 10.14 -2.50 -18.69
N SER A 430 10.39 -3.59 -17.96
CA SER A 430 10.73 -4.89 -18.54
C SER A 430 10.19 -6.01 -17.67
N ASN A 431 9.79 -7.11 -18.29
CA ASN A 431 9.41 -8.33 -17.58
C ASN A 431 10.66 -9.02 -17.00
N ILE A 432 10.50 -9.70 -15.87
CA ILE A 432 11.51 -10.59 -15.29
C ILE A 432 11.37 -11.96 -15.95
N ASP A 433 12.44 -12.47 -16.55
CA ASP A 433 12.46 -13.82 -17.12
C ASP A 433 12.30 -14.87 -15.99
N PRO A 434 11.36 -15.81 -16.07
CA PRO A 434 11.13 -16.80 -15.01
C PRO A 434 12.30 -17.75 -14.75
N ALA A 435 13.21 -17.94 -15.71
CA ALA A 435 14.34 -18.86 -15.60
C ALA A 435 15.67 -18.12 -15.39
N LYS A 436 15.87 -17.00 -16.09
CA LYS A 436 17.14 -16.24 -16.10
C LYS A 436 17.11 -15.01 -15.21
N GLY A 437 15.93 -14.55 -14.79
CA GLY A 437 15.77 -13.29 -14.10
C GLY A 437 15.99 -12.08 -15.00
N ILE A 438 16.29 -10.94 -14.38
CA ILE A 438 16.68 -9.70 -15.08
C ILE A 438 17.98 -9.17 -14.50
N LYS A 439 18.88 -8.69 -15.36
CA LYS A 439 20.14 -8.08 -14.96
C LYS A 439 20.00 -6.57 -14.93
N LEU A 440 20.39 -5.94 -13.82
CA LEU A 440 20.28 -4.50 -13.63
C LEU A 440 21.60 -3.96 -13.05
N ASP A 441 22.09 -2.85 -13.59
CA ASP A 441 23.30 -2.14 -13.13
C ASP A 441 23.01 -0.72 -12.60
N GLY A 442 21.76 -0.27 -12.71
CA GLY A 442 21.33 1.06 -12.25
C GLY A 442 21.17 2.10 -13.36
N SER A 443 21.51 1.79 -14.61
CA SER A 443 21.39 2.69 -15.76
C SER A 443 20.22 2.38 -16.69
N GLN A 444 19.55 1.24 -16.49
CA GLN A 444 18.46 0.77 -17.36
C GLN A 444 17.13 1.46 -17.05
N LEU A 445 16.17 1.32 -17.99
CA LEU A 445 14.76 1.66 -17.81
C LEU A 445 14.52 3.12 -17.38
N GLY A 446 15.40 4.05 -17.74
CA GLY A 446 15.28 5.46 -17.35
C GLY A 446 15.37 5.68 -15.84
N ALA A 447 15.93 4.73 -15.08
CA ALA A 447 16.05 4.80 -13.64
C ALA A 447 16.98 5.95 -13.22
N VAL A 448 16.48 6.83 -12.35
CA VAL A 448 17.26 7.89 -11.74
C VAL A 448 17.98 7.33 -10.51
N GLN A 449 19.32 7.41 -10.50
CA GLN A 449 20.17 6.87 -9.41
C GLN A 449 19.89 5.39 -9.12
N GLY A 450 19.66 4.62 -10.18
CA GLY A 450 19.43 3.18 -10.14
C GLY A 450 18.25 2.72 -9.30
N ARG A 451 17.20 3.54 -9.23
CA ARG A 451 15.97 3.22 -8.51
C ARG A 451 14.99 2.46 -9.40
N TYR A 452 14.43 1.40 -8.87
CA TYR A 452 13.48 0.53 -9.54
C TYR A 452 12.32 0.18 -8.62
N LEU A 453 11.18 -0.13 -9.22
CA LEU A 453 10.01 -0.69 -8.57
C LEU A 453 9.65 -1.99 -9.29
N ILE A 454 9.49 -3.06 -8.53
CA ILE A 454 9.19 -4.40 -9.02
C ILE A 454 7.80 -4.78 -8.54
N ASP A 455 6.90 -5.07 -9.46
CA ASP A 455 5.59 -5.63 -9.15
C ASP A 455 5.62 -7.12 -9.43
N LEU A 456 5.36 -7.93 -8.41
CA LEU A 456 5.16 -9.37 -8.51
C LEU A 456 3.67 -9.70 -8.48
N LYS A 457 3.27 -10.71 -9.25
CA LYS A 457 1.91 -11.25 -9.24
C LYS A 457 1.91 -12.76 -9.44
N ASN A 458 1.10 -13.49 -8.66
CA ASN A 458 0.89 -14.93 -8.85
C ASN A 458 -0.44 -15.26 -9.55
N GLU A 459 -0.66 -16.55 -9.82
CA GLU A 459 -1.88 -17.06 -10.47
C GLU A 459 -3.17 -16.76 -9.69
N LEU A 460 -3.06 -16.57 -8.37
CA LEU A 460 -4.19 -16.26 -7.48
C LEU A 460 -4.52 -14.76 -7.45
N GLY A 461 -3.80 -13.94 -8.24
CA GLY A 461 -4.00 -12.50 -8.30
C GLY A 461 -3.38 -11.73 -7.12
N GLN A 462 -2.66 -12.40 -6.23
CA GLN A 462 -1.92 -11.74 -5.15
C GLN A 462 -0.76 -10.95 -5.75
N THR A 463 -0.52 -9.76 -5.21
CA THR A 463 0.54 -8.86 -5.68
C THR A 463 1.48 -8.47 -4.55
N ASN A 464 2.76 -8.26 -4.86
CA ASN A 464 3.71 -7.60 -3.96
C ASN A 464 4.51 -6.55 -4.74
N THR A 465 4.69 -5.36 -4.14
CA THR A 465 5.48 -4.27 -4.70
C THR A 465 6.77 -4.14 -3.91
N ILE A 466 7.90 -4.24 -4.61
CA ILE A 466 9.23 -4.25 -4.04
C ILE A 466 10.01 -3.07 -4.62
N TYR A 467 10.58 -2.24 -3.74
CA TYR A 467 11.50 -1.20 -4.16
C TYR A 467 12.93 -1.73 -4.20
N LEU A 468 13.69 -1.37 -5.23
CA LEU A 468 15.07 -1.80 -5.41
C LEU A 468 15.93 -0.61 -5.80
N GLN A 469 17.10 -0.49 -5.19
CA GLN A 469 18.14 0.44 -5.62
C GLN A 469 19.44 -0.30 -5.95
N ILE A 470 19.96 -0.06 -7.14
CA ILE A 470 21.26 -0.56 -7.59
C ILE A 470 22.16 0.62 -7.89
N HIS A 471 23.21 0.79 -7.08
CA HIS A 471 24.24 1.78 -7.35
C HIS A 471 25.48 1.11 -7.95
N SER A 472 26.14 1.78 -8.88
CA SER A 472 27.47 1.38 -9.33
C SER A 472 28.54 1.98 -8.42
N GLU A 473 29.64 1.26 -8.18
CA GLU A 473 30.81 1.76 -7.43
C GLU A 473 31.41 3.05 -8.01
N LYS A 474 31.10 3.42 -9.27
CA LYS A 474 31.60 4.62 -9.94
C LYS A 474 30.87 5.91 -9.54
N ASP A 475 29.76 5.81 -8.82
CA ASP A 475 28.96 6.98 -8.42
C ASP A 475 29.25 7.38 -6.96
N GLU A 476 30.18 8.33 -6.76
CA GLU A 476 30.61 8.79 -5.42
C GLU A 476 29.48 9.36 -4.55
N LYS A 477 28.35 9.73 -5.15
CA LYS A 477 27.22 10.39 -4.46
C LYS A 477 26.37 9.45 -3.62
N ALA A 478 26.44 8.14 -3.84
CA ALA A 478 25.58 7.17 -3.16
C ALA A 478 26.36 6.21 -2.28
N LYS A 479 26.51 6.60 -1.03
CA LYS A 479 27.10 5.74 0.00
C LYS A 479 26.03 4.76 0.48
N ALA A 480 26.38 3.47 0.58
CA ALA A 480 25.60 2.50 1.34
C ALA A 480 25.27 3.10 2.73
N TYR A 481 24.08 2.86 3.26
CA TYR A 481 23.61 3.53 4.49
C TYR A 481 24.61 3.51 5.64
N TRP A 482 25.26 2.37 5.89
CA TRP A 482 26.29 2.21 6.93
C TRP A 482 27.52 3.14 6.77
N ASN A 483 27.74 3.68 5.57
CA ASN A 483 28.82 4.61 5.26
C ASN A 483 28.38 6.08 5.32
N THR A 484 27.09 6.34 5.56
CA THR A 484 26.53 7.68 5.82
C THR A 484 26.71 8.08 7.28
N ASP A 485 26.58 9.38 7.58
CA ASP A 485 26.67 9.86 8.96
C ASP A 485 25.52 9.30 9.83
N ASN A 486 24.30 9.23 9.28
CA ASN A 486 23.15 8.62 9.95
C ASN A 486 23.37 7.13 10.25
N GLY A 487 23.92 6.37 9.28
CA GLY A 487 24.19 4.95 9.50
C GLY A 487 25.26 4.70 10.56
N LYS A 488 26.31 5.53 10.61
CA LYS A 488 27.32 5.48 11.69
C LYS A 488 26.72 5.84 13.05
N GLN A 489 25.85 6.84 13.11
CA GLN A 489 25.14 7.19 14.35
C GLN A 489 24.25 6.05 14.84
N PHE A 490 23.50 5.42 13.93
CA PHE A 490 22.66 4.26 14.27
C PHE A 490 23.51 3.07 14.78
N GLU A 491 24.65 2.80 14.15
CA GLU A 491 25.59 1.78 14.62
C GLU A 491 26.14 2.08 16.01
N GLN A 492 26.51 3.33 16.26
CA GLN A 492 27.01 3.75 17.57
C GLN A 492 25.93 3.68 18.65
N TRP A 493 24.71 4.13 18.35
CA TRP A 493 23.56 4.03 19.24
C TRP A 493 23.30 2.58 19.62
N ALA A 494 23.32 1.67 18.65
CA ALA A 494 23.07 0.26 18.90
C ALA A 494 24.13 -0.34 19.82
N GLU A 495 25.41 -0.05 19.59
CA GLU A 495 26.52 -0.50 20.43
C GLU A 495 26.38 -0.01 21.88
N ASP A 496 26.02 1.26 22.07
CA ASP A 496 25.78 1.84 23.40
C ASP A 496 24.64 1.19 24.16
N ASN A 497 23.66 0.65 23.44
CA ASN A 497 22.53 -0.07 23.98
C ASN A 497 22.77 -1.59 24.04
N GLY A 498 24.02 -2.04 23.85
CA GLY A 498 24.42 -3.44 24.00
C GLY A 498 24.16 -4.31 22.78
N TYR A 499 23.69 -3.75 21.67
CA TYR A 499 23.53 -4.46 20.40
C TYR A 499 24.86 -4.49 19.64
N LYS A 500 25.50 -5.66 19.60
CA LYS A 500 26.80 -5.86 18.95
C LYS A 500 26.63 -6.47 17.56
N ASN A 501 27.53 -6.12 16.65
CA ASN A 501 27.61 -6.70 15.31
C ASN A 501 26.30 -6.56 14.50
N ILE A 502 25.63 -5.41 14.60
CA ILE A 502 24.35 -5.19 13.92
C ILE A 502 24.45 -5.25 12.39
N ARG A 503 25.64 -5.07 11.80
CA ARG A 503 25.85 -5.26 10.36
C ARG A 503 25.61 -6.70 9.90
N GLY A 504 25.70 -7.68 10.81
CA GLY A 504 25.37 -9.09 10.54
C GLY A 504 23.90 -9.43 10.77
N TYR A 505 23.07 -8.47 11.19
CA TYR A 505 21.66 -8.70 11.44
C TYR A 505 20.89 -8.85 10.13
N GLY A 506 19.85 -9.66 10.15
CA GLY A 506 18.87 -9.71 9.09
C GLY A 506 18.04 -8.42 9.00
N ALA A 507 17.42 -8.22 7.85
CA ALA A 507 16.59 -7.07 7.53
C ALA A 507 15.55 -6.69 8.60
N SER A 508 14.76 -7.68 9.04
CA SER A 508 13.70 -7.48 10.04
C SER A 508 14.26 -7.10 11.40
N GLN A 509 15.41 -7.67 11.79
CA GLN A 509 16.09 -7.30 13.03
C GLN A 509 16.57 -5.85 12.97
N LEU A 510 17.12 -5.42 11.83
CA LEU A 510 17.56 -4.05 11.62
C LEU A 510 16.41 -3.04 11.61
N ASN A 511 15.28 -3.36 10.96
CA ASN A 511 14.10 -2.48 10.98
C ASN A 511 13.52 -2.33 12.39
N ASN A 512 13.36 -3.44 13.11
CA ASN A 512 12.88 -3.40 14.50
C ASN A 512 13.83 -2.57 15.38
N LEU A 513 15.13 -2.77 15.21
CA LEU A 513 16.14 -2.00 15.93
C LEU A 513 16.12 -0.51 15.56
N PHE A 514 15.85 -0.19 14.29
CA PHE A 514 15.70 1.19 13.83
C PHE A 514 14.46 1.88 14.42
N GLU A 515 13.32 1.20 14.49
CA GLU A 515 12.14 1.74 15.19
C GLU A 515 12.38 1.95 16.68
N LEU A 516 13.09 1.01 17.33
CA LEU A 516 13.53 1.20 18.71
C LEU A 516 14.44 2.43 18.85
N SER A 517 15.36 2.68 17.91
CA SER A 517 16.23 3.86 17.97
C SER A 517 15.48 5.20 17.96
N LYS A 518 14.24 5.25 17.47
CA LYS A 518 13.40 6.47 17.49
C LYS A 518 12.77 6.77 18.85
N THR A 519 12.63 5.76 19.70
CA THR A 519 11.86 5.84 20.95
C THR A 519 12.73 5.82 22.21
N TRP A 520 14.03 5.53 22.06
CA TRP A 520 14.96 5.38 23.17
C TRP A 520 16.04 6.45 23.17
N LYS A 521 16.49 6.81 24.37
CA LYS A 521 17.37 7.95 24.64
C LYS A 521 18.75 7.81 23.97
N GLN A 522 19.21 8.85 23.29
CA GLN A 522 20.56 8.89 22.71
C GLN A 522 21.61 9.19 23.79
N SER A 523 22.68 8.41 23.83
CA SER A 523 23.80 8.65 24.76
C SER A 523 24.67 9.82 24.30
N LEU A 524 24.96 10.74 25.22
CA LEU A 524 25.93 11.82 25.01
C LEU A 524 27.38 11.35 25.13
N LYS A 525 27.65 10.10 25.51
CA LYS A 525 28.99 9.54 25.77
C LYS A 525 30.01 9.76 24.65
N HIS A 526 29.58 9.71 23.40
CA HIS A 526 30.45 9.83 22.22
C HIS A 526 30.40 11.21 21.55
N LEU A 527 29.76 12.19 22.19
CA LEU A 527 29.79 13.57 21.70
C LEU A 527 31.21 14.13 21.84
N ASP A 528 31.95 14.17 20.73
CA ASP A 528 33.26 14.81 20.69
C ASP A 528 33.13 16.34 20.62
N LEU A 529 32.93 16.99 21.78
CA LEU A 529 32.81 18.44 21.88
C LEU A 529 34.06 19.14 21.33
N LYS A 530 33.96 19.94 20.29
CA LYS A 530 35.08 20.78 19.82
C LYS A 530 34.98 22.13 20.50
N LEU A 531 35.90 22.41 21.42
CA LEU A 531 35.95 23.68 22.16
C LEU A 531 37.04 24.56 21.56
N ASP A 532 36.71 25.82 21.33
CA ASP A 532 37.70 26.84 20.98
C ASP A 532 38.60 27.15 22.18
N ASN A 533 39.81 27.61 21.90
CA ASN A 533 40.73 28.04 22.95
C ASN A 533 40.20 29.29 23.64
N PHE A 534 40.22 29.30 24.97
CA PHE A 534 40.05 30.51 25.75
C PHE A 534 41.31 31.35 25.65
N VAL A 535 41.31 32.32 24.74
CA VAL A 535 42.45 33.22 24.52
C VAL A 535 42.32 34.42 25.45
N VAL A 536 43.27 34.57 26.37
CA VAL A 536 43.32 35.64 27.38
C VAL A 536 44.58 36.46 27.25
N ASP A 537 44.54 37.71 27.70
CA ASP A 537 45.70 38.61 27.66
C ASP A 537 46.78 38.19 28.68
N ASN A 538 46.36 37.77 29.88
CA ASN A 538 47.25 37.29 30.93
C ASN A 538 46.61 36.13 31.70
N ILE A 539 47.15 34.91 31.57
CA ILE A 539 46.60 33.70 32.23
C ILE A 539 46.58 33.83 33.76
N LYS A 540 47.47 34.64 34.35
CA LYS A 540 47.53 34.85 35.80
C LYS A 540 46.51 35.85 36.33
N ASN A 541 45.95 36.71 35.47
CA ASN A 541 45.04 37.79 35.82
C ASN A 541 43.91 37.93 34.77
N VAL A 542 43.08 36.89 34.64
CA VAL A 542 41.93 36.92 33.71
C VAL A 542 40.80 37.78 34.28
N THR A 543 40.29 38.72 33.48
CA THR A 543 39.18 39.61 33.89
C THR A 543 37.81 38.93 33.77
N GLN A 544 36.83 39.42 34.53
CA GLN A 544 35.46 38.89 34.45
C GLN A 544 34.82 39.12 33.07
N ASP A 545 35.10 40.26 32.43
CA ASP A 545 34.59 40.57 31.09
C ASP A 545 35.12 39.60 30.01
N GLU A 546 36.40 39.21 30.10
CA GLU A 546 36.98 38.17 29.22
C GLU A 546 36.30 36.81 29.41
N ILE A 547 36.05 36.45 30.68
CA ILE A 547 35.36 35.21 31.06
C ILE A 547 33.94 35.17 30.51
N ASP A 548 33.16 36.24 30.72
CA ASP A 548 31.76 36.30 30.30
C ASP A 548 31.64 36.23 28.78
N LYS A 549 32.51 36.96 28.05
CA LYS A 549 32.57 36.92 26.59
C LYS A 549 32.90 35.53 26.05
N TYR A 550 33.86 34.83 26.66
CA TYR A 550 34.20 33.46 26.27
C TYR A 550 33.08 32.48 26.60
N LYS A 551 32.49 32.58 27.80
CA LYS A 551 31.38 31.74 28.26
C LYS A 551 30.19 31.82 27.30
N THR A 552 29.82 33.01 26.83
CA THR A 552 28.75 33.17 25.83
C THR A 552 29.05 32.40 24.54
N LYS A 553 30.26 32.55 23.98
CA LYS A 553 30.65 31.84 22.75
C LYS A 553 30.70 30.32 22.94
N LEU A 554 31.26 29.88 24.06
CA LEU A 554 31.34 28.48 24.45
C LEU A 554 29.97 27.84 24.51
N LEU A 555 29.01 28.47 25.21
CA LEU A 555 27.65 27.96 25.34
C LEU A 555 26.95 27.84 23.99
N THR A 556 27.07 28.85 23.12
CA THR A 556 26.51 28.80 21.76
C THR A 556 27.10 27.64 20.95
N SER A 557 28.42 27.48 20.95
CA SER A 557 29.10 26.42 20.20
C SER A 557 28.74 25.01 20.71
N VAL A 558 28.69 24.82 22.03
CA VAL A 558 28.29 23.53 22.64
C VAL A 558 26.85 23.20 22.29
N LYS A 559 25.94 24.19 22.33
CA LYS A 559 24.53 24.02 21.94
C LYS A 559 24.37 23.57 20.50
N GLU A 560 25.03 24.25 19.56
CA GLU A 560 24.99 23.89 18.13
C GLU A 560 25.50 22.47 17.89
N GLN A 561 26.56 22.07 18.59
CA GLN A 561 27.12 20.72 18.48
C GLN A 561 26.19 19.64 19.05
N VAL A 562 25.50 19.92 20.16
CA VAL A 562 24.49 19.02 20.73
C VAL A 562 23.28 18.90 19.80
N GLU A 563 22.74 20.00 19.29
CA GLU A 563 21.59 19.99 18.36
C GLU A 563 21.93 19.31 17.02
N LYS A 564 23.17 19.44 16.54
CA LYS A 564 23.64 18.70 15.37
C LYS A 564 23.82 17.21 15.63
N TYR A 565 24.25 16.84 16.84
CA TYR A 565 24.44 15.44 17.23
C TYR A 565 23.11 14.73 17.50
N VAL A 566 22.16 15.41 18.14
CA VAL A 566 20.80 14.91 18.39
C VAL A 566 19.78 15.96 17.94
N PRO A 567 19.24 15.87 16.72
CA PRO A 567 18.27 16.83 16.22
C PRO A 567 16.98 16.87 17.07
N GLY A 568 16.45 18.07 17.30
CA GLY A 568 15.17 18.27 18.00
C GLY A 568 15.23 18.20 19.53
N VAL A 569 16.42 18.24 20.12
CA VAL A 569 16.61 18.39 21.58
C VAL A 569 16.58 19.86 21.99
N VAL A 570 16.03 20.13 23.17
CA VAL A 570 15.83 21.49 23.70
C VAL A 570 16.65 21.66 24.98
N GLU A 571 17.49 22.69 25.03
CA GLU A 571 18.26 23.05 26.22
C GLU A 571 17.33 23.39 27.41
N LYS A 572 17.70 22.98 28.62
CA LYS A 572 16.93 23.04 29.89
C LYS A 572 15.72 22.10 29.96
N THR A 573 15.26 21.56 28.85
CA THR A 573 14.19 20.54 28.81
C THR A 573 14.75 19.14 28.66
N ASP A 574 15.67 18.95 27.71
CA ASP A 574 16.26 17.66 27.37
C ASP A 574 17.69 17.52 27.93
N TYR A 575 18.45 18.61 28.01
CA TYR A 575 19.82 18.66 28.54
C TYR A 575 20.18 20.00 29.18
N VAL A 576 21.20 20.02 30.04
CA VAL A 576 21.80 21.21 30.65
C VAL A 576 23.29 21.24 30.34
N ILE A 577 23.80 22.44 30.04
CA ILE A 577 25.24 22.70 29.95
C ILE A 577 25.67 23.33 31.28
N SER A 578 26.54 22.63 31.99
CA SER A 578 27.15 23.09 33.24
C SER A 578 28.61 23.40 32.97
N VAL A 579 29.01 24.63 33.23
CA VAL A 579 30.42 25.04 33.22
C VAL A 579 30.83 25.27 34.66
N ASP A 580 31.82 24.53 35.14
CA ASP A 580 32.30 24.67 36.53
C ASP A 580 32.69 26.14 36.80
N ASN A 581 32.31 26.67 37.98
CA ASN A 581 32.38 28.10 38.33
C ASN A 581 33.63 28.81 37.80
N LEU A 582 33.45 29.51 36.68
CA LEU A 582 34.47 30.36 36.06
C LEU A 582 34.57 31.64 36.89
N VAL A 583 35.68 31.82 37.60
CA VAL A 583 35.96 32.99 38.45
C VAL A 583 37.20 33.71 37.95
N ALA A 584 37.23 35.03 38.10
CA ALA A 584 38.41 35.84 37.80
C ALA A 584 39.62 35.39 38.66
N GLY A 585 40.82 35.40 38.07
CA GLY A 585 42.05 34.96 38.74
C GLY A 585 43.00 34.17 37.84
N ASP A 586 43.74 33.24 38.46
CA ASP A 586 44.73 32.38 37.78
C ASP A 586 44.05 31.16 37.13
N TRP A 587 44.14 31.10 35.79
CA TRP A 587 43.53 30.06 34.96
C TRP A 587 44.51 28.96 34.52
N THR A 588 45.68 28.85 35.16
CA THR A 588 46.60 27.72 34.97
C THR A 588 46.01 26.37 35.39
N THR A 589 44.86 26.35 36.07
CA THR A 589 44.09 25.13 36.38
C THR A 589 42.94 24.96 35.39
N SER A 590 42.88 23.80 34.75
CA SER A 590 41.88 23.52 33.72
C SER A 590 40.47 23.39 34.32
N LYS A 591 39.45 23.87 33.61
CA LYS A 591 38.03 23.81 34.01
C LYS A 591 37.24 22.90 33.06
N ASP A 592 36.27 22.15 33.58
CA ASP A 592 35.49 21.21 32.78
C ASP A 592 34.13 21.79 32.36
N VAL A 593 33.75 21.51 31.10
CA VAL A 593 32.39 21.67 30.58
C VAL A 593 31.70 20.32 30.65
N LYS A 594 30.53 20.29 31.28
CA LYS A 594 29.70 19.10 31.46
C LYS A 594 28.38 19.30 30.72
N VAL A 595 28.04 18.35 29.85
CA VAL A 595 26.70 18.29 29.23
C VAL A 595 25.97 17.10 29.84
N GLN A 596 24.83 17.38 30.46
CA GLN A 596 24.05 16.40 31.21
C GLN A 596 22.62 16.38 30.71
N ALA A 597 22.02 15.20 30.59
CA ALA A 597 20.59 15.10 30.36
C ALA A 597 19.83 15.68 31.57
N VAL A 598 18.72 16.38 31.32
CA VAL A 598 17.79 16.79 32.39
C VAL A 598 17.18 15.54 33.01
N ASP A 599 16.97 15.54 34.32
CA ASP A 599 16.33 14.41 35.00
C ASP A 599 14.93 14.16 34.41
N GLY A 600 14.63 12.90 34.07
CA GLY A 600 13.40 12.55 33.35
C GLY A 600 13.39 12.83 31.83
N SER A 601 14.46 13.35 31.23
CA SER A 601 14.58 13.55 29.77
C SER A 601 14.24 12.26 29.02
N THR A 602 13.32 12.33 28.06
CA THR A 602 12.91 11.19 27.24
C THR A 602 13.82 10.97 26.03
N LYS A 603 14.73 11.90 25.74
CA LYS A 603 15.55 11.90 24.53
C LYS A 603 17.04 11.62 24.75
N LEU A 604 17.58 11.85 25.95
CA LEU A 604 19.02 11.81 26.19
C LEU A 604 19.42 10.97 27.42
N LEU A 605 20.51 10.21 27.29
CA LEU A 605 21.25 9.63 28.42
C LEU A 605 22.47 10.52 28.69
N SER A 606 22.77 10.70 29.98
CA SER A 606 23.78 11.65 30.45
C SER A 606 25.22 11.19 30.22
N PHE A 607 26.13 12.15 30.42
CA PHE A 607 27.60 12.17 30.42
C PHE A 607 28.32 12.41 29.08
N THR A 608 28.68 13.69 28.88
CA THR A 608 29.88 14.12 28.16
C THR A 608 30.59 15.16 29.02
N VAL A 609 31.92 15.05 29.14
CA VAL A 609 32.77 15.98 29.89
C VAL A 609 33.97 16.33 29.03
N LYS A 610 34.26 17.62 28.88
CA LYS A 610 35.47 18.06 28.20
C LYS A 610 36.09 19.28 28.86
N THR A 611 37.42 19.26 28.94
CA THR A 611 38.22 20.29 29.58
C THR A 611 38.44 21.48 28.64
N ILE A 612 38.33 22.70 29.19
CA ILE A 612 38.54 23.96 28.47
C ILE A 612 40.03 24.13 28.14
N PRO A 613 40.39 24.29 26.85
CA PRO A 613 41.75 24.66 26.47
C PRO A 613 41.97 26.17 26.68
N VAL A 614 43.04 26.56 27.37
CA VAL A 614 43.40 27.97 27.67
C VAL A 614 44.69 28.34 26.95
N GLN A 615 44.73 29.53 26.33
CA GLN A 615 45.91 30.07 25.66
C GLN A 615 46.13 31.53 26.04
N GLN A 616 47.38 31.91 26.31
CA GLN A 616 47.75 33.31 26.46
C GLN A 616 48.04 33.88 25.08
N LYS A 617 47.62 35.11 24.80
CA LYS A 617 48.11 35.81 23.60
C LYS A 617 49.63 35.89 23.66
N GLU A 618 50.28 35.51 22.57
CA GLU A 618 51.71 35.76 22.42
C GLU A 618 51.92 37.27 22.46
N GLU A 619 52.70 37.71 23.44
CA GLU A 619 53.14 39.09 23.54
C GLU A 619 54.05 39.34 22.33
N VAL A 620 53.61 40.21 21.41
CA VAL A 620 54.47 40.68 20.33
C VAL A 620 55.60 41.46 20.99
N THR A 621 56.73 40.81 21.20
CA THR A 621 57.93 41.45 21.72
C THR A 621 58.41 42.40 20.62
N ALA A 622 58.01 43.66 20.71
CA ALA A 622 58.71 44.72 20.02
C ALA A 622 60.14 44.73 20.58
N LEU A 623 61.11 44.38 19.74
CA LEU A 623 62.53 44.67 19.96
C LEU A 623 62.68 46.19 20.02
N ALA A 624 62.52 46.75 21.22
CA ALA A 624 62.92 48.12 21.51
C ALA A 624 64.25 48.06 22.26
N SER A 625 65.28 48.49 21.53
CA SER A 625 66.65 48.72 21.96
C SER A 625 66.77 49.57 23.24
N THR A 626 67.66 49.12 24.12
CA THR A 626 68.20 49.72 25.35
C THR A 626 68.72 51.16 25.15
N PRO A 627 68.90 51.97 26.23
CA PRO A 627 70.15 51.88 27.02
C PRO A 627 70.09 52.18 28.54
N VAL A 628 70.75 51.29 29.30
CA VAL A 628 71.79 51.43 30.35
C VAL A 628 71.78 52.55 31.43
N SER A 629 72.16 52.10 32.65
CA SER A 629 72.82 52.76 33.81
C SER A 629 71.88 53.04 35.01
N SER A 630 72.23 52.86 36.30
CA SER A 630 73.51 52.60 36.99
C SER A 630 73.27 52.13 38.45
N ASP A 631 74.10 51.19 38.91
CA ASP A 631 74.78 51.06 40.22
C ASP A 631 74.06 50.86 41.60
N LYS A 632 74.60 49.83 42.29
CA LYS A 632 74.94 49.66 43.73
C LYS A 632 73.94 49.13 44.80
N GLY A 633 74.24 47.88 45.21
CA GLY A 633 74.28 47.38 46.61
C GLY A 633 73.00 46.70 47.12
N GLY A 634 72.96 45.52 47.73
CA GLY A 634 73.93 44.51 48.11
C GLY A 634 73.21 43.42 48.96
N LYS A 635 73.55 42.15 48.72
CA LYS A 635 73.29 40.93 49.54
C LYS A 635 71.84 40.39 49.63
N SER A 636 71.56 39.33 48.87
CA SER A 636 71.24 37.95 49.36
C SER A 636 70.45 37.13 48.31
N ILE A 637 71.12 36.53 47.32
CA ILE A 637 70.49 35.66 46.30
C ILE A 637 71.34 34.40 46.01
N TRP A 638 71.82 33.71 47.05
CA TRP A 638 72.58 32.44 46.88
C TRP A 638 72.05 31.27 47.71
N LYS A 639 70.74 31.17 47.94
CA LYS A 639 70.11 29.97 48.55
C LYS A 639 69.05 29.25 47.71
N ILE A 640 68.93 29.55 46.41
CA ILE A 640 68.03 28.81 45.50
C ILE A 640 68.73 28.53 44.14
N LEU A 641 69.93 27.96 44.18
CA LEU A 641 70.63 27.45 42.98
C LEU A 641 70.91 25.93 43.04
N GLY A 642 70.18 25.20 43.91
CA GLY A 642 70.37 23.76 44.09
C GLY A 642 69.31 22.83 43.47
N ILE A 643 68.18 23.31 42.94
CA ILE A 643 67.05 22.43 42.53
C ILE A 643 66.53 22.66 41.10
N VAL A 644 67.02 23.67 40.35
CA VAL A 644 66.48 23.96 38.99
C VAL A 644 67.36 23.41 37.84
N ALA A 645 68.53 22.85 38.10
CA ALA A 645 69.38 22.27 37.04
C ALA A 645 69.09 20.78 36.73
N GLY A 646 68.38 20.05 37.61
CA GLY A 646 68.12 18.61 37.43
C GLY A 646 66.89 18.27 36.55
N SER A 647 65.88 19.14 36.51
CA SER A 647 64.59 18.88 35.85
C SER A 647 64.57 19.24 34.36
N LEU A 648 65.43 20.14 33.89
CA LEU A 648 65.56 20.50 32.47
C LEU A 648 66.41 19.49 31.68
N ALA A 649 67.42 18.88 32.30
CA ALA A 649 68.25 17.86 31.66
C ALA A 649 67.48 16.54 31.44
N GLY A 650 66.59 16.15 32.38
CA GLY A 650 65.77 14.94 32.27
C GLY A 650 64.69 15.01 31.18
N LEU A 651 64.02 16.15 31.02
CA LEU A 651 63.03 16.37 29.96
C LEU A 651 63.69 16.46 28.58
N GLY A 652 64.88 17.06 28.48
CA GLY A 652 65.68 17.08 27.25
C GLY A 652 66.11 15.68 26.79
N LEU A 653 66.54 14.83 27.73
CA LEU A 653 66.93 13.44 27.45
C LEU A 653 65.72 12.56 27.06
N ALA A 654 64.57 12.73 27.73
CA ALA A 654 63.34 12.03 27.39
C ALA A 654 62.81 12.42 25.99
N TYR A 655 62.81 13.72 25.66
CA TYR A 655 62.44 14.19 24.32
C TYR A 655 63.42 13.70 23.24
N TRP A 656 64.72 13.71 23.54
CA TRP A 656 65.75 13.25 22.60
C TRP A 656 65.64 11.74 22.33
N LEU A 657 65.42 10.92 23.37
CA LEU A 657 65.21 9.47 23.25
C LEU A 657 63.90 9.15 22.51
N PHE A 658 62.81 9.87 22.80
CA PHE A 658 61.54 9.73 22.08
C PHE A 658 61.69 10.08 20.59
N LYS A 659 62.38 11.19 20.27
CA LYS A 659 62.64 11.61 18.88
C LYS A 659 63.52 10.61 18.14
N ARG A 660 64.57 10.07 18.78
CA ARG A 660 65.54 9.16 18.16
C ARG A 660 65.03 7.74 18.00
N PHE A 661 64.34 7.17 18.99
CA PHE A 661 63.94 5.76 19.00
C PHE A 661 62.47 5.51 18.59
N VAL A 662 61.58 6.48 18.78
CA VAL A 662 60.15 6.34 18.46
C VAL A 662 59.78 7.11 17.20
N PHE A 663 60.04 8.41 17.16
CA PHE A 663 59.59 9.26 16.05
C PHE A 663 60.34 8.95 14.74
N ASN A 664 61.67 8.91 14.78
CA ASN A 664 62.49 8.65 13.58
C ASN A 664 62.35 7.21 13.06
N LYS A 665 62.10 6.22 13.91
CA LYS A 665 61.99 4.80 13.51
C LYS A 665 60.60 4.42 13.02
N TYR A 666 59.53 4.89 13.67
CA TYR A 666 58.16 4.40 13.39
C TYR A 666 57.28 5.41 12.65
N PHE A 667 57.48 6.71 12.83
CA PHE A 667 56.60 7.74 12.28
C PHE A 667 57.19 8.43 11.05
N LEU A 668 58.48 8.78 11.07
CA LEU A 668 59.15 9.47 9.97
C LEU A 668 59.12 8.69 8.63
N PRO A 669 59.33 7.36 8.59
CA PRO A 669 59.25 6.60 7.34
C PRO A 669 57.83 6.57 6.76
N LYS A 670 56.81 6.50 7.62
CA LYS A 670 55.39 6.53 7.20
C LYS A 670 55.00 7.89 6.62
N ILE A 671 55.51 8.98 7.18
CA ILE A 671 55.26 10.35 6.68
C ILE A 671 55.97 10.56 5.33
N LYS A 672 57.24 10.14 5.20
CA LYS A 672 57.96 10.20 3.93
C LYS A 672 57.28 9.34 2.85
N ARG A 673 56.80 8.14 3.18
CA ARG A 673 56.05 7.27 2.24
C ARG A 673 54.73 7.90 1.80
N ARG A 674 53.97 8.54 2.68
CA ARG A 674 52.73 9.26 2.29
C ARG A 674 53.00 10.47 1.40
N ARG A 675 54.05 11.24 1.66
CA ARG A 675 54.44 12.36 0.79
C ARG A 675 54.93 11.87 -0.57
N HIS A 676 55.71 10.79 -0.60
CA HIS A 676 56.18 10.18 -1.85
C HIS A 676 55.01 9.57 -2.65
N LEU A 677 54.02 8.95 -2.01
CA LEU A 677 52.81 8.44 -2.69
C LEU A 677 51.97 9.58 -3.26
N LYS A 678 51.78 10.67 -2.51
CA LYS A 678 51.07 11.86 -3.02
C LYS A 678 51.79 12.52 -4.20
N LEU A 679 53.12 12.59 -4.17
CA LEU A 679 53.93 13.10 -5.28
C LEU A 679 53.86 12.18 -6.49
N VAL A 680 53.94 10.85 -6.32
CA VAL A 680 53.79 9.88 -7.41
C VAL A 680 52.39 9.93 -8.03
N GLU A 681 51.36 10.19 -7.23
CA GLU A 681 49.98 10.32 -7.70
C GLU A 681 49.73 11.65 -8.42
N GLN A 682 50.38 12.74 -7.99
CA GLN A 682 50.41 14.00 -8.74
C GLN A 682 51.16 13.85 -10.07
N VAL A 683 52.33 13.20 -10.07
CA VAL A 683 53.10 12.98 -11.30
C VAL A 683 52.35 12.06 -12.28
N ARG A 684 51.65 11.02 -11.80
CA ARG A 684 50.77 10.21 -12.66
C ARG A 684 49.59 10.98 -13.24
N LYS A 685 49.03 11.93 -12.47
CA LYS A 685 47.98 12.82 -12.99
C LYS A 685 48.53 13.76 -14.06
N GLU A 686 49.70 14.33 -13.84
CA GLU A 686 50.36 15.19 -14.82
C GLU A 686 50.81 14.43 -16.08
N GLU A 687 51.27 13.18 -15.96
CA GLU A 687 51.57 12.30 -17.11
C GLU A 687 50.29 11.91 -17.86
N ALA A 688 49.20 11.56 -17.17
CA ALA A 688 47.92 11.24 -17.80
C ALA A 688 47.30 12.46 -18.51
N GLU A 689 47.48 13.66 -17.97
CA GLU A 689 47.03 14.91 -18.61
C GLU A 689 47.91 15.28 -19.83
N LYS A 690 49.22 14.99 -19.79
CA LYS A 690 50.10 15.12 -20.97
C LYS A 690 49.80 14.11 -22.07
N ASP A 691 49.50 12.86 -21.72
CA ASP A 691 49.09 11.83 -22.69
C ASP A 691 47.71 12.15 -23.32
N ALA A 692 46.81 12.77 -22.55
CA ALA A 692 45.53 13.26 -23.05
C ALA A 692 45.65 14.51 -23.95
N GLN A 693 46.70 15.33 -23.78
CA GLN A 693 47.01 16.44 -24.70
C GLN A 693 47.73 15.97 -25.96
N ASN A 694 48.60 14.96 -25.89
CA ASN A 694 49.29 14.41 -27.06
C ASN A 694 48.37 13.57 -27.96
N ASN A 695 47.27 13.00 -27.44
CA ASN A 695 46.27 12.28 -28.24
C ASN A 695 45.17 13.16 -28.85
N LYS A 696 45.26 14.49 -28.75
CA LYS A 696 44.35 15.44 -29.42
C LYS A 696 44.95 16.15 -30.64
N GLY A 697 46.16 15.77 -31.06
CA GLY A 697 46.76 16.22 -32.33
C GLY A 697 46.71 15.10 -33.37
N GLY A 698 45.54 14.90 -33.98
CA GLY A 698 45.34 13.83 -34.96
C GLY A 698 43.97 13.87 -35.66
N GLU A 699 43.44 15.07 -35.88
CA GLU A 699 42.43 15.36 -36.91
C GLU A 699 42.75 16.75 -37.49
N GLU A 700 43.84 16.80 -38.26
CA GLU A 700 44.00 17.57 -39.50
C GLU A 700 45.08 16.91 -40.36
#